data_AF-A0A7V9BVF7-F1
#
_entry.id   AF-A0A7V9BVF7-F1
#
_cell.length_a   1.000
_cell.length_b   1.000
_cell.length_c   1.000
_cell.angle_alpha   90.00
_cell.angle_beta   90.00
_cell.angle_gamma   90.00
#
_symmetry.space_group_name_H-M   'P 1'
#
loop_
_entity.id
_entity.type
_entity.pdbx_description
1 polymer ?
#
loop_
_entity_poly.entity_id
_entity_poly.type
_entity_poly.pdbx_seq_one_letter_code
_entity_poly.pdbx_strand_id
1 'polypeptide(L)'
;MSGWPRWQLDGEERALAHFVLPDEVAKLAQVPARSGEATTTRLGEVYRALSELGIGYVFEASSDEAGRQVIRPPDQVLWAPGHGTCLDLALVLAGGCLHAGLHPVVVILAAPGGTGALHAIVLIRLDRDLDPTAEPADPVWHTPPDRLTATVQRKLDGSRAYVAVDPVGLARSLGATATLGLDVELDEAIANGARYLLGSDDEPAWGWRLGVDIGRAWRAQDTLDPGPRPALEPLREPYRSADTAESPLRLLRAEYALVRFQARDELTVLLDWCHTITAGSATGIGVITGLGGAGKTRLALELAQRLRAQGWYAGILPKGNAGVEWLAGVLSPVLVVLDYADGRAADAVTLLQALQARQGAPAVVLLTARSGEGDWLPTIQNALIGTRHPYQQAAIALPDTHPDSGDLYRQTVRALTSEAVTPPRVPDGIRWTTLDVVLLGWIAAQGAASLPSTPGELYEAVLGHEVDYWCTVHTTPHPERRLLRKAAACVSLTAPDEERAYEVLTAVPELADDPAERRAARRTLVTCLSPAPGEGLAVRPDPVGDHLMLTELDADRALFTRTLDSADRPGKQQAVIALTRAGQNNPERATGLITTLLDTQPGEWPLVLSVAAAVGGAAADSIQHITARSDCPLPLTEISHQIPFTSTGLYAVGLQIDRRLLADARNNTVAPADLAALLERVSAREMYAGDRDGALSSITEAVQIRRRLAQANPAAYLPDLAMSLNNLCVQQSGTGDRDGALASITEAVEHYRRLAQANPAAYLPDLAMSLINLSVQQSGTGDRDGALASITEAVQIRRRLAQDNPAAYLPDLAMSLNNLSNRQSGTGDRDGALASITEAVEHYRRLAQANPAAYLPDLAMSLNNLSNLQSVTGDRDGALASITEAVEH
;
A
#
# COMPACT_ATOMS: atom_id res chain seq x y z
N MET A 1 25.51 -0.55 5.23
CA MET A 1 25.72 0.84 4.77
C MET A 1 25.47 1.73 5.96
N SER A 2 26.48 2.52 6.36
CA SER A 2 26.35 3.49 7.47
C SER A 2 25.19 4.44 7.16
N GLY A 3 24.19 4.50 8.05
CA GLY A 3 23.03 5.37 7.87
C GLY A 3 23.43 6.84 7.79
N TRP A 4 22.61 7.63 7.10
CA TRP A 4 22.78 9.08 6.99
C TRP A 4 22.82 9.69 8.41
N PRO A 5 23.96 10.29 8.84
CA PRO A 5 24.19 10.59 10.24
C PRO A 5 23.38 11.81 10.73
N ARG A 6 23.10 11.84 12.04
CA ARG A 6 22.56 13.02 12.71
C ARG A 6 23.68 13.97 13.09
N TRP A 7 23.44 15.28 12.98
CA TRP A 7 24.36 16.30 13.47
C TRP A 7 23.91 16.82 14.84
N GLN A 8 24.88 17.13 15.71
CA GLN A 8 24.64 17.63 17.06
C GLN A 8 25.47 18.88 17.29
N LEU A 9 24.80 19.95 17.78
CA LEU A 9 25.44 21.24 18.02
C LEU A 9 26.59 21.15 19.03
N ASP A 10 26.42 20.40 20.12
CA ASP A 10 27.46 20.23 21.16
C ASP A 10 28.31 18.94 20.96
N GLY A 11 28.30 18.39 19.73
CA GLY A 11 29.01 17.16 19.36
C GLY A 11 30.30 17.41 18.58
N GLU A 12 30.49 16.70 17.46
CA GLU A 12 31.58 16.97 16.53
C GLU A 12 31.19 18.15 15.61
N GLU A 13 31.30 19.38 16.12
CA GLU A 13 30.87 20.61 15.44
C GLU A 13 31.42 20.75 14.01
N ARG A 14 32.69 20.38 13.80
CA ARG A 14 33.35 20.40 12.50
C ARG A 14 32.70 19.47 11.47
N ALA A 15 32.02 18.41 11.90
CA ALA A 15 31.33 17.46 11.02
C ALA A 15 30.18 18.12 10.24
N LEU A 16 29.75 19.33 10.62
CA LEU A 16 28.79 20.12 9.83
C LEU A 16 29.26 20.31 8.38
N ALA A 17 30.57 20.43 8.15
CA ALA A 17 31.13 20.56 6.81
C ALA A 17 30.98 19.29 5.94
N HIS A 18 30.79 18.11 6.54
CA HIS A 18 30.60 16.86 5.80
C HIS A 18 29.24 16.80 5.08
N PHE A 19 28.27 17.60 5.52
CA PHE A 19 26.94 17.72 4.90
C PHE A 19 26.88 18.70 3.73
N VAL A 20 27.96 19.46 3.49
CA VAL A 20 28.02 20.42 2.38
C VAL A 20 28.48 19.68 1.13
N LEU A 21 27.59 19.61 0.13
CA LEU A 21 27.77 18.83 -1.10
C LEU A 21 27.71 19.74 -2.36
N PRO A 22 28.80 20.47 -2.69
CA PRO A 22 28.80 21.45 -3.78
C PRO A 22 28.41 20.88 -5.14
N ASP A 23 28.91 19.68 -5.48
CA ASP A 23 28.67 19.07 -6.79
C ASP A 23 27.22 18.62 -6.98
N GLU A 24 26.60 18.07 -5.94
CA GLU A 24 25.17 17.70 -5.98
C GLU A 24 24.27 18.94 -6.01
N VAL A 25 24.59 19.98 -5.23
CA VAL A 25 23.86 21.27 -5.31
C VAL A 25 23.98 21.88 -6.71
N ALA A 26 25.17 21.91 -7.29
CA ALA A 26 25.39 22.45 -8.63
C ALA A 26 24.61 21.67 -9.71
N LYS A 27 24.58 20.34 -9.59
CA LYS A 27 23.84 19.47 -10.51
C LYS A 27 22.32 19.64 -10.41
N LEU A 28 21.79 19.78 -9.20
CA LEU A 28 20.35 19.89 -8.96
C LEU A 28 19.80 21.29 -9.23
N ALA A 29 20.52 22.32 -8.77
CA ALA A 29 20.10 23.73 -8.89
C ALA A 29 20.70 24.46 -10.09
N GLN A 30 21.54 23.80 -10.90
CA GLN A 30 22.23 24.40 -12.05
C GLN A 30 23.05 25.65 -11.68
N VAL A 31 23.70 25.61 -10.51
CA VAL A 31 24.52 26.72 -10.03
C VAL A 31 25.73 26.93 -10.95
N PRO A 32 26.04 28.17 -11.37
CA PRO A 32 27.22 28.44 -12.18
C PRO A 32 28.53 28.08 -11.46
N ALA A 33 29.46 27.49 -12.20
CA ALA A 33 30.82 27.26 -11.72
C ALA A 33 31.56 28.60 -11.52
N ARG A 34 32.67 28.55 -10.78
CA ARG A 34 33.55 29.71 -10.53
C ARG A 34 33.86 30.50 -11.81
N SER A 35 33.52 31.78 -11.81
CA SER A 35 33.83 32.76 -12.87
C SER A 35 34.85 33.80 -12.41
N GLY A 36 35.30 34.66 -13.33
CA GLY A 36 36.16 35.82 -13.03
C GLY A 36 35.39 37.05 -12.53
N GLU A 37 34.08 36.92 -12.30
CA GLU A 37 33.23 38.03 -11.86
C GLU A 37 33.39 38.33 -10.36
N ALA A 38 32.95 39.53 -9.97
CA ALA A 38 32.95 39.94 -8.57
C ALA A 38 32.16 38.97 -7.68
N THR A 39 32.64 38.75 -6.46
CA THR A 39 31.97 37.86 -5.48
C THR A 39 30.49 38.20 -5.27
N THR A 40 30.11 39.48 -5.30
CA THR A 40 28.71 39.92 -5.17
C THR A 40 27.83 39.43 -6.32
N THR A 41 28.36 39.43 -7.56
CA THR A 41 27.62 38.94 -8.73
C THR A 41 27.44 37.43 -8.65
N ARG A 42 28.52 36.69 -8.35
CA ARG A 42 28.47 35.24 -8.17
C ARG A 42 27.50 34.83 -7.06
N LEU A 43 27.46 35.57 -5.94
CA LEU A 43 26.47 35.35 -4.88
C LEU A 43 25.03 35.58 -5.37
N GLY A 44 24.80 36.65 -6.14
CA GLY A 44 23.50 36.90 -6.77
C GLY A 44 23.04 35.76 -7.66
N GLU A 45 23.96 35.19 -8.47
CA GLU A 45 23.66 34.05 -9.33
C GLU A 45 23.32 32.77 -8.53
N VAL A 46 24.10 32.47 -7.48
CA VAL A 46 23.85 31.32 -6.60
C VAL A 46 22.49 31.46 -5.91
N TYR A 47 22.21 32.63 -5.31
CA TYR A 47 20.96 32.85 -4.59
C TYR A 47 19.75 32.73 -5.52
N ARG A 48 19.83 33.37 -6.70
CA ARG A 48 18.77 33.31 -7.71
C ARG A 48 18.50 31.87 -8.15
N ALA A 49 19.55 31.12 -8.51
CA ALA A 49 19.42 29.72 -8.94
C ALA A 49 18.74 28.84 -7.88
N LEU A 50 18.99 29.08 -6.59
CA LEU A 50 18.36 28.35 -5.49
C LEU A 50 16.91 28.82 -5.22
N SER A 51 16.64 30.13 -5.26
CA SER A 51 15.31 30.70 -5.00
C SER A 51 14.27 30.30 -6.06
N GLU A 52 14.69 30.13 -7.31
CA GLU A 52 13.81 29.76 -8.43
C GLU A 52 13.28 28.31 -8.32
N LEU A 53 13.83 27.48 -7.42
CA LEU A 53 13.41 26.09 -7.23
C LEU A 53 12.11 25.93 -6.41
N GLY A 54 11.63 27.00 -5.76
CA GLY A 54 10.38 26.96 -5.00
C GLY A 54 10.44 26.04 -3.78
N ILE A 55 11.56 26.04 -3.06
CA ILE A 55 11.83 25.19 -1.88
C ILE A 55 10.82 25.53 -0.78
N GLY A 56 10.16 24.53 -0.20
CA GLY A 56 9.30 24.74 0.96
C GLY A 56 10.08 24.95 2.26
N TYR A 57 9.65 25.86 3.12
CA TYR A 57 10.19 25.94 4.48
C TYR A 57 9.43 25.01 5.42
N VAL A 58 10.17 24.17 6.14
CA VAL A 58 9.65 23.33 7.23
C VAL A 58 10.39 23.64 8.53
N PHE A 59 9.65 23.58 9.63
CA PHE A 59 10.27 23.62 10.94
C PHE A 59 10.96 22.28 11.25
N GLU A 60 11.97 22.34 12.11
CA GLU A 60 12.56 21.13 12.66
C GLU A 60 11.49 20.35 13.43
N ALA A 61 11.45 19.02 13.25
CA ALA A 61 10.56 18.18 14.04
C ALA A 61 11.02 18.19 15.50
N SER A 62 10.08 18.24 16.45
CA SER A 62 10.38 18.12 17.87
C SER A 62 11.13 16.80 18.11
N SER A 63 12.44 16.87 18.33
CA SER A 63 13.24 15.70 18.68
C SER A 63 13.28 15.54 20.20
N ASP A 64 13.43 14.30 20.67
CA ASP A 64 13.59 14.02 22.11
C ASP A 64 14.94 14.52 22.67
N GLU A 65 15.86 14.97 21.80
CA GLU A 65 17.21 15.41 22.17
C GLU A 65 17.49 16.84 21.68
N ALA A 66 17.49 17.79 22.63
CA ALA A 66 17.77 19.19 22.35
C ALA A 66 19.13 19.39 21.65
N GLY A 67 19.13 20.16 20.54
CA GLY A 67 20.34 20.49 19.79
C GLY A 67 20.83 19.39 18.81
N ARG A 68 20.00 18.36 18.55
CA ARG A 68 20.25 17.37 17.49
C ARG A 68 19.28 17.54 16.33
N GLN A 69 19.85 17.67 15.13
CA GLN A 69 19.12 17.74 13.89
C GLN A 69 19.57 16.66 12.90
N VAL A 70 18.61 16.03 12.21
CA VAL A 70 18.91 15.26 11.00
C VAL A 70 18.91 16.22 9.81
N ILE A 71 20.09 16.46 9.23
CA ILE A 71 20.24 17.36 8.09
C ILE A 71 19.74 16.66 6.83
N ARG A 72 18.94 17.33 6.01
CA ARG A 72 18.46 16.76 4.74
C ARG A 72 19.53 16.81 3.67
N PRO A 73 19.72 15.73 2.88
CA PRO A 73 20.58 15.78 1.72
C PRO A 73 20.02 16.73 0.64
N PRO A 74 20.88 17.25 -0.26
CA PRO A 74 20.46 18.18 -1.30
C PRO A 74 19.35 17.66 -2.23
N ASP A 75 19.29 16.36 -2.52
CA ASP A 75 18.22 15.77 -3.32
C ASP A 75 16.85 15.88 -2.62
N GLN A 76 16.82 15.85 -1.29
CA GLN A 76 15.59 16.05 -0.51
C GLN A 76 15.18 17.52 -0.37
N VAL A 77 16.15 18.44 -0.36
CA VAL A 77 15.89 19.89 -0.25
C VAL A 77 15.56 20.53 -1.59
N LEU A 78 16.29 20.14 -2.65
CA LEU A 78 16.26 20.78 -3.97
C LEU A 78 15.40 20.06 -5.01
N TRP A 79 15.07 18.78 -4.78
CA TRP A 79 14.30 17.99 -5.74
C TRP A 79 12.99 17.46 -5.15
N ALA A 80 13.03 16.45 -4.27
CA ALA A 80 11.82 15.87 -3.68
C ALA A 80 12.13 15.39 -2.25
N PRO A 81 11.36 15.77 -1.22
CA PRO A 81 10.11 16.53 -1.26
C PRO A 81 10.27 18.03 -1.58
N GLY A 82 11.50 18.54 -1.69
CA GLY A 82 11.74 19.92 -2.11
C GLY A 82 11.51 20.93 -0.99
N HIS A 83 11.88 20.57 0.25
CA HIS A 83 11.72 21.46 1.39
C HIS A 83 12.82 21.27 2.43
N GLY A 84 13.10 22.31 3.23
CA GLY A 84 14.18 22.32 4.21
C GLY A 84 13.94 23.25 5.39
N THR A 85 14.69 23.00 6.46
CA THR A 85 14.82 23.89 7.63
C THR A 85 15.83 25.02 7.35
N CYS A 86 15.97 25.98 8.28
CA CYS A 86 16.98 27.02 8.15
C CYS A 86 18.42 26.44 8.02
N LEU A 87 18.73 25.35 8.72
CA LEU A 87 20.04 24.70 8.64
C LEU A 87 20.23 23.96 7.31
N ASP A 88 19.21 23.24 6.83
CA ASP A 88 19.27 22.55 5.53
C ASP A 88 19.56 23.57 4.40
N LEU A 89 18.83 24.69 4.42
CA LEU A 89 19.00 25.79 3.46
C LEU A 89 20.37 26.47 3.58
N ALA A 90 20.88 26.65 4.80
CA ALA A 90 22.21 27.22 5.03
C ALA A 90 23.32 26.37 4.38
N LEU A 91 23.21 25.03 4.50
CA LEU A 91 24.20 24.09 3.97
C LEU A 91 24.11 23.97 2.45
N VAL A 92 22.89 24.01 1.89
CA VAL A 92 22.69 24.09 0.43
C VAL A 92 23.26 25.39 -0.13
N LEU A 93 22.99 26.54 0.50
CA LEU A 93 23.55 27.82 0.11
C LEU A 93 25.08 27.81 0.19
N ALA A 94 25.65 27.27 1.27
CA ALA A 94 27.10 27.11 1.41
C ALA A 94 27.69 26.20 0.32
N GLY A 95 27.01 25.12 -0.06
CA GLY A 95 27.42 24.23 -1.15
C GLY A 95 27.44 24.94 -2.50
N GLY A 96 26.38 25.69 -2.83
CA GLY A 96 26.34 26.52 -4.05
C GLY A 96 27.43 27.60 -4.05
N CYS A 97 27.66 28.24 -2.90
CA CYS A 97 28.73 29.22 -2.72
C CYS A 97 30.11 28.61 -2.97
N LEU A 98 30.41 27.43 -2.40
CA LEU A 98 31.67 26.73 -2.63
C LEU A 98 31.86 26.39 -4.12
N HIS A 99 30.81 25.89 -4.78
CA HIS A 99 30.87 25.56 -6.21
C HIS A 99 31.18 26.81 -7.08
N ALA A 100 30.59 27.95 -6.74
CA ALA A 100 30.86 29.24 -7.37
C ALA A 100 32.21 29.86 -6.96
N GLY A 101 32.99 29.20 -6.09
CA GLY A 101 34.29 29.68 -5.61
C GLY A 101 34.20 30.85 -4.63
N LEU A 102 33.13 30.90 -3.83
CA LEU A 102 32.94 31.81 -2.71
C LEU A 102 33.36 31.13 -1.40
N HIS A 103 33.53 31.91 -0.33
CA HIS A 103 34.01 31.42 0.96
C HIS A 103 32.92 31.57 2.04
N PRO A 104 32.06 30.56 2.23
CA PRO A 104 30.95 30.61 3.19
C PRO A 104 31.38 30.18 4.61
N VAL A 105 30.73 30.77 5.60
CA VAL A 105 30.78 30.38 7.01
C VAL A 105 29.33 30.20 7.49
N VAL A 106 28.99 29.01 7.99
CA VAL A 106 27.65 28.74 8.54
C VAL A 106 27.65 29.11 10.02
N VAL A 107 26.69 29.92 10.45
CA VAL A 107 26.59 30.42 11.83
C VAL A 107 25.25 30.03 12.43
N ILE A 108 25.27 29.45 13.63
CA ILE A 108 24.11 29.12 14.44
C ILE A 108 23.95 30.18 15.54
N LEU A 109 22.76 30.75 15.62
CA LEU A 109 22.37 31.79 16.55
C LEU A 109 21.20 31.31 17.43
N ALA A 110 21.12 31.80 18.67
CA ALA A 110 20.06 31.51 19.61
C ALA A 110 19.19 32.74 19.87
N ALA A 111 17.87 32.53 19.89
CA ALA A 111 16.91 33.59 20.11
C ALA A 111 17.10 34.25 21.50
N PRO A 112 16.97 35.59 21.58
CA PRO A 112 16.97 36.30 22.86
C PRO A 112 15.77 35.88 23.71
N GLY A 113 15.94 35.81 25.04
CA GLY A 113 14.83 35.54 25.97
C GLY A 113 14.61 34.07 26.38
N GLY A 114 15.52 33.16 26.02
CA GLY A 114 15.55 31.80 26.59
C GLY A 114 14.52 30.82 26.02
N THR A 115 13.96 31.09 24.84
CA THR A 115 13.03 30.18 24.14
C THR A 115 13.69 28.91 23.61
N GLY A 116 15.02 28.84 23.59
CA GLY A 116 15.78 27.71 23.05
C GLY A 116 15.78 27.60 21.52
N ALA A 117 15.09 28.51 20.81
CA ALA A 117 15.04 28.52 19.36
C ALA A 117 16.40 28.86 18.76
N LEU A 118 16.83 28.08 17.77
CA LEU A 118 18.07 28.29 17.01
C LEU A 118 17.76 28.70 15.58
N HIS A 119 18.64 29.49 14.98
CA HIS A 119 18.55 29.91 13.59
C HIS A 119 19.91 29.86 12.92
N ALA A 120 19.97 29.37 11.69
CA ALA A 120 21.19 29.31 10.89
C ALA A 120 21.24 30.48 9.90
N ILE A 121 22.38 31.15 9.80
CA ILE A 121 22.70 32.14 8.76
C ILE A 121 24.01 31.78 8.05
N VAL A 122 24.25 32.35 6.87
CA VAL A 122 25.49 32.14 6.12
C VAL A 122 26.22 33.47 5.97
N LEU A 123 27.43 33.57 6.54
CA LEU A 123 28.35 34.67 6.28
C LEU A 123 29.14 34.37 5.02
N ILE A 124 29.27 35.35 4.13
CA ILE A 124 30.00 35.21 2.87
C ILE A 124 31.07 36.28 2.79
N ARG A 125 32.32 35.84 2.65
CA ARG A 125 33.48 36.73 2.51
C ARG A 125 33.49 37.36 1.12
N LEU A 126 33.57 38.69 1.07
CA LEU A 126 33.70 39.49 -0.15
C LEU A 126 35.18 39.72 -0.51
N ASP A 127 35.45 40.09 -1.77
CA ASP A 127 36.78 40.45 -2.27
C ASP A 127 37.24 41.82 -1.72
N ARG A 128 37.44 41.89 -0.40
CA ARG A 128 37.87 43.09 0.34
C ARG A 128 39.05 42.73 1.24
N ASP A 129 39.94 43.70 1.47
CA ASP A 129 41.08 43.51 2.36
C ASP A 129 40.60 43.27 3.80
N LEU A 130 40.94 42.08 4.31
CA LEU A 130 40.77 41.70 5.70
C LEU A 130 42.12 41.73 6.38
N ASP A 131 42.16 42.20 7.63
CA ASP A 131 43.35 42.06 8.48
C ASP A 131 43.68 40.56 8.61
N PRO A 132 44.88 40.09 8.23
CA PRO A 132 45.27 38.69 8.30
C PRO A 132 45.17 38.07 9.71
N THR A 133 45.09 38.91 10.76
CA THR A 133 44.95 38.49 12.15
C THR A 133 43.50 38.43 12.65
N ALA A 134 42.51 38.84 11.83
CA ALA A 134 41.11 38.94 12.24
C ALA A 134 40.32 37.62 12.16
N GLU A 135 40.81 36.62 11.41
CA GLU A 135 40.15 35.30 11.32
C GLU A 135 40.92 34.25 12.15
N PRO A 136 40.26 33.48 13.02
CA PRO A 136 40.89 32.38 13.76
C PRO A 136 41.49 31.34 12.82
N ALA A 137 42.58 30.68 13.25
CA ALA A 137 43.18 29.58 12.49
C ALA A 137 42.30 28.32 12.48
N ASP A 138 41.58 28.09 13.58
CA ASP A 138 40.58 27.01 13.68
C ASP A 138 39.34 27.37 12.85
N PRO A 139 38.84 26.46 11.98
CA PRO A 139 37.58 26.69 11.28
C PRO A 139 36.34 26.68 12.18
N VAL A 140 36.45 26.30 13.47
CA VAL A 140 35.32 26.25 14.41
C VAL A 140 35.38 27.41 15.40
N TRP A 141 34.30 28.19 15.48
CA TRP A 141 34.21 29.45 16.23
C TRP A 141 33.07 29.40 17.26
N HIS A 142 33.38 29.16 18.52
CA HIS A 142 32.40 29.21 19.62
C HIS A 142 31.98 30.63 20.01
N THR A 143 32.75 31.64 19.60
CA THR A 143 32.45 33.06 19.78
C THR A 143 32.71 33.78 18.45
N PRO A 144 32.02 34.90 18.17
CA PRO A 144 32.29 35.66 16.96
C PRO A 144 33.75 36.16 16.99
N PRO A 145 34.52 36.01 15.89
CA PRO A 145 35.86 36.57 15.77
C PRO A 145 35.92 38.06 16.12
N ASP A 146 37.06 38.50 16.65
CA ASP A 146 37.27 39.88 17.05
C ASP A 146 36.95 40.84 15.91
N ARG A 147 36.06 41.81 16.18
CA ARG A 147 35.57 42.83 15.24
C ARG A 147 34.76 42.30 14.04
N LEU A 148 34.40 41.02 13.97
CA LEU A 148 33.56 40.48 12.88
C LEU A 148 32.27 41.28 12.68
N THR A 149 31.56 41.61 13.75
CA THR A 149 30.30 42.39 13.67
C THR A 149 30.49 43.78 13.05
N ALA A 150 31.68 44.38 13.17
CA ALA A 150 32.02 45.65 12.55
C ALA A 150 32.31 45.52 11.03
N THR A 151 32.63 44.30 10.55
CA THR A 151 32.95 44.01 9.16
C THR A 151 31.77 43.39 8.38
N VAL A 152 30.61 43.20 9.01
CA VAL A 152 29.37 42.75 8.35
C VAL A 152 28.56 43.95 7.87
N GLN A 153 28.16 43.97 6.59
CA GLN A 153 27.28 44.98 6.01
C GLN A 153 25.82 44.50 5.87
N ARG A 154 24.88 45.45 5.94
CA ARG A 154 23.43 45.20 5.82
C ARG A 154 22.90 45.24 4.38
N LYS A 155 23.75 45.57 3.40
CA LYS A 155 23.42 45.68 1.97
C LYS A 155 24.55 45.10 1.14
N LEU A 156 24.23 44.55 -0.02
CA LEU A 156 25.22 43.89 -0.88
C LEU A 156 26.29 44.87 -1.42
N ASP A 157 25.94 46.13 -1.65
CA ASP A 157 26.78 47.18 -2.25
C ASP A 157 27.72 47.92 -1.27
N GLY A 158 27.80 47.46 -0.02
CA GLY A 158 28.64 48.09 0.99
C GLY A 158 30.16 47.92 0.78
N SER A 159 30.92 48.55 1.68
CA SER A 159 32.38 48.53 1.71
C SER A 159 32.99 47.57 2.72
N ARG A 160 32.17 46.82 3.46
CA ARG A 160 32.65 45.89 4.50
C ARG A 160 32.94 44.51 3.91
N ALA A 161 33.63 43.66 4.68
CA ALA A 161 34.21 42.43 4.18
C ALA A 161 33.25 41.23 4.14
N TYR A 162 32.12 41.27 4.87
CA TYR A 162 31.15 40.18 4.90
C TYR A 162 29.72 40.67 4.69
N VAL A 163 28.92 39.83 4.05
CA VAL A 163 27.46 39.87 4.14
C VAL A 163 26.97 38.68 4.96
N ALA A 164 25.89 38.88 5.72
CA ALA A 164 25.19 37.82 6.45
C ALA A 164 23.87 37.55 5.74
N VAL A 165 23.73 36.39 5.12
CA VAL A 165 22.53 35.99 4.39
C VAL A 165 21.66 35.11 5.27
N ASP A 166 20.38 35.47 5.40
CA ASP A 166 19.36 34.56 5.96
C ASP A 166 18.91 33.56 4.89
N PRO A 167 19.26 32.27 5.01
CA PRO A 167 18.94 31.27 4.00
C PRO A 167 17.44 30.97 3.91
N VAL A 168 16.63 31.38 4.89
CA VAL A 168 15.17 31.23 4.85
C VAL A 168 14.54 32.00 3.69
N GLY A 169 15.19 33.07 3.21
CA GLY A 169 14.73 33.80 2.02
C GLY A 169 14.69 32.97 0.74
N LEU A 170 15.43 31.86 0.68
CA LEU A 170 15.40 30.91 -0.45
C LEU A 170 14.11 30.08 -0.51
N ALA A 171 13.32 30.05 0.57
CA ALA A 171 12.20 29.16 0.72
C ALA A 171 10.87 29.92 0.78
N ARG A 172 9.78 29.22 0.42
CA ARG A 172 8.39 29.69 0.48
C ARG A 172 7.60 28.95 1.56
N SER A 173 6.46 29.52 1.96
CA SER A 173 5.58 28.83 2.92
C SER A 173 4.87 27.65 2.23
N LEU A 174 4.82 26.51 2.92
CA LEU A 174 4.05 25.34 2.49
C LEU A 174 2.56 25.43 2.88
N GLY A 175 2.17 26.40 3.72
CA GLY A 175 0.82 26.49 4.28
C GLY A 175 0.48 27.86 4.86
N ALA A 176 -0.47 27.90 5.80
CA ALA A 176 -1.04 29.15 6.30
C ALA A 176 -0.18 29.89 7.36
N THR A 177 0.84 29.24 7.91
CA THR A 177 1.76 29.89 8.85
C THR A 177 2.71 30.81 8.07
N ALA A 178 2.53 32.12 8.26
CA ALA A 178 3.44 33.12 7.73
C ALA A 178 4.73 33.11 8.56
N THR A 179 5.83 32.66 7.96
CA THR A 179 7.17 32.88 8.51
C THR A 179 7.74 34.14 7.85
N LEU A 180 8.17 35.10 8.66
CA LEU A 180 8.80 36.33 8.18
C LEU A 180 10.12 36.01 7.47
N GLY A 181 10.37 36.67 6.33
CA GLY A 181 11.61 36.53 5.56
C GLY A 181 11.66 35.37 4.58
N LEU A 182 10.52 34.73 4.29
CA LEU A 182 10.37 33.76 3.20
C LEU A 182 10.18 34.45 1.84
N ASP A 183 10.68 33.82 0.78
CA ASP A 183 10.48 34.21 -0.62
C ASP A 183 10.87 35.68 -0.88
N VAL A 184 12.08 36.03 -0.42
CA VAL A 184 12.62 37.39 -0.52
C VAL A 184 13.85 37.44 -1.41
N GLU A 185 14.06 38.60 -2.02
CA GLU A 185 15.26 38.88 -2.82
C GLU A 185 16.53 38.90 -1.95
N LEU A 186 17.69 38.69 -2.58
CA LEU A 186 18.98 38.59 -1.89
C LEU A 186 19.28 39.78 -0.97
N ASP A 187 18.96 41.01 -1.37
CA ASP A 187 19.20 42.20 -0.55
C ASP A 187 18.40 42.17 0.76
N GLU A 188 17.17 41.68 0.73
CA GLU A 188 16.34 41.53 1.92
C GLU A 188 16.79 40.34 2.78
N ALA A 189 17.21 39.23 2.16
CA ALA A 189 17.85 38.13 2.87
C ALA A 189 19.14 38.56 3.59
N ILE A 190 19.94 39.46 2.99
CA ILE A 190 21.12 40.06 3.62
C ILE A 190 20.73 40.97 4.78
N ALA A 191 19.70 41.80 4.60
CA ALA A 191 19.20 42.66 5.67
C ALA A 191 18.70 41.83 6.87
N ASN A 192 18.00 40.72 6.60
CA ASN A 192 17.51 39.78 7.62
C ASN A 192 18.65 39.05 8.33
N GLY A 193 19.63 38.52 7.61
CA GLY A 193 20.80 37.87 8.20
C GLY A 193 21.60 38.83 9.09
N ALA A 194 21.79 40.07 8.63
CA ALA A 194 22.45 41.12 9.41
C ALA A 194 21.62 41.55 10.65
N ARG A 195 20.28 41.53 10.57
CA ARG A 195 19.40 41.80 11.72
C ARG A 195 19.56 40.75 12.81
N TYR A 196 19.62 39.45 12.46
CA TYR A 196 19.88 38.39 13.45
C TYR A 196 21.23 38.58 14.15
N LEU A 197 22.27 38.89 13.39
CA LEU A 197 23.63 38.97 13.92
C LEU A 197 23.94 40.29 14.66
N LEU A 198 23.40 41.41 14.21
CA LEU A 198 23.74 42.75 14.70
C LEU A 198 22.62 43.41 15.54
N GLY A 199 21.42 42.83 15.55
CA GLY A 199 20.23 43.45 16.13
C GLY A 199 19.68 44.60 15.28
N SER A 200 18.66 45.27 15.80
CA SER A 200 18.09 46.52 15.29
C SER A 200 17.73 47.45 16.45
N ASP A 201 17.22 48.64 16.17
CA ASP A 201 16.82 49.58 17.22
C ASP A 201 15.70 49.02 18.12
N ASP A 202 14.85 48.12 17.57
CA ASP A 202 13.69 47.54 18.24
C ASP A 202 13.89 46.07 18.68
N GLU A 203 14.94 45.39 18.21
CA GLU A 203 15.19 43.97 18.49
C GLU A 203 16.67 43.71 18.84
N PRO A 204 16.99 43.04 19.96
CA PRO A 204 18.36 42.71 20.30
C PRO A 204 18.95 41.67 19.33
N ALA A 205 20.29 41.70 19.18
CA ALA A 205 21.02 40.68 18.43
C ALA A 205 20.80 39.29 19.06
N TRP A 206 20.75 38.26 18.20
CA TRP A 206 20.68 36.88 18.65
C TRP A 206 22.04 36.43 19.20
N GLY A 207 22.01 35.50 20.16
CA GLY A 207 23.21 35.01 20.81
C GLY A 207 24.01 34.07 19.90
N TRP A 208 25.31 34.31 19.74
CA TRP A 208 26.18 33.40 18.98
C TRP A 208 26.30 32.05 19.69
N ARG A 209 26.11 30.95 18.94
CA ARG A 209 26.31 29.58 19.45
C ARG A 209 27.51 28.91 18.81
N LEU A 210 27.58 28.96 17.48
CA LEU A 210 28.61 28.27 16.70
C LEU A 210 28.80 28.96 15.36
N GLY A 211 30.04 29.10 14.89
CA GLY A 211 30.37 29.38 13.50
C GLY A 211 31.30 28.31 12.96
N VAL A 212 31.03 27.80 11.77
CA VAL A 212 31.91 26.86 11.07
C VAL A 212 32.31 27.47 9.74
N ASP A 213 33.60 27.77 9.59
CA ASP A 213 34.19 28.23 8.33
C ASP A 213 34.24 27.05 7.35
N ILE A 214 33.16 26.91 6.58
CA ILE A 214 32.99 25.87 5.57
C ILE A 214 34.06 26.00 4.49
N GLY A 215 34.42 27.22 4.10
CA GLY A 215 35.50 27.47 3.12
C GLY A 215 36.86 26.88 3.51
N ARG A 216 37.15 26.76 4.81
CA ARG A 216 38.38 26.12 5.32
C ARG A 216 38.17 24.68 5.79
N ALA A 217 36.99 24.36 6.32
CA ALA A 217 36.69 23.05 6.89
C ALA A 217 36.40 21.99 5.82
N TRP A 218 35.79 22.38 4.70
CA TRP A 218 35.30 21.47 3.67
C TRP A 218 36.42 20.79 2.90
N ARG A 219 36.26 19.48 2.70
CA ARG A 219 37.17 18.63 1.93
C ARG A 219 36.35 17.62 1.14
N ALA A 220 36.49 17.61 -0.18
CA ALA A 220 35.71 16.74 -1.08
C ALA A 220 35.77 15.24 -0.72
N GLN A 221 36.89 14.77 -0.16
CA GLN A 221 37.07 13.38 0.23
C GLN A 221 36.35 12.98 1.54
N ASP A 222 35.91 13.96 2.33
CA ASP A 222 35.32 13.78 3.67
C ASP A 222 33.80 14.05 3.66
N THR A 223 33.19 14.28 2.49
CA THR A 223 31.74 14.54 2.36
C THR A 223 30.91 13.26 2.42
N LEU A 224 29.68 13.38 2.92
CA LEU A 224 28.72 12.28 2.96
C LEU A 224 28.19 11.92 1.57
N ASP A 225 27.93 10.63 1.33
CA ASP A 225 27.27 10.13 0.13
C ASP A 225 25.75 10.01 0.40
N PRO A 226 24.89 10.82 -0.26
CA PRO A 226 23.43 10.74 -0.09
C PRO A 226 22.82 9.48 -0.72
N GLY A 227 23.61 8.71 -1.48
CA GLY A 227 23.15 7.55 -2.23
C GLY A 227 22.47 7.93 -3.54
N PRO A 228 22.10 6.93 -4.35
CA PRO A 228 21.50 7.18 -5.65
C PRO A 228 20.05 7.66 -5.53
N ARG A 229 19.72 8.78 -6.17
CA ARG A 229 18.34 9.22 -6.39
C ARG A 229 17.73 8.52 -7.62
N PRO A 230 16.42 8.20 -7.63
CA PRO A 230 15.77 7.65 -8.81
C PRO A 230 15.67 8.69 -9.94
N ALA A 231 15.61 8.21 -11.18
CA ALA A 231 15.53 9.07 -12.37
C ALA A 231 14.20 9.85 -12.46
N LEU A 232 13.12 9.27 -11.92
CA LEU A 232 11.79 9.85 -11.84
C LEU A 232 11.36 9.86 -10.37
N GLU A 233 10.54 10.84 -10.00
CA GLU A 233 9.95 10.88 -8.66
C GLU A 233 9.02 9.69 -8.44
N PRO A 234 9.16 8.95 -7.31
CA PRO A 234 8.32 7.80 -7.03
C PRO A 234 6.85 8.16 -6.80
N LEU A 235 6.58 9.36 -6.27
CA LEU A 235 5.24 9.82 -5.93
C LEU A 235 4.82 10.98 -6.81
N ARG A 236 3.64 10.88 -7.42
CA ARG A 236 3.01 11.98 -8.14
C ARG A 236 2.34 12.96 -7.18
N GLU A 237 2.36 14.24 -7.53
CA GLU A 237 1.59 15.25 -6.81
C GLU A 237 0.06 14.97 -6.79
N PRO A 238 -0.62 15.31 -5.68
CA PRO A 238 -2.06 15.09 -5.53
C PRO A 238 -2.91 15.74 -6.62
N TYR A 239 -2.66 17.01 -6.91
CA TYR A 239 -3.43 17.79 -7.86
C TYR A 239 -2.63 18.18 -9.08
N ARG A 240 -3.34 18.46 -10.17
CA ARG A 240 -2.84 18.97 -11.44
C ARG A 240 -3.52 20.29 -11.74
N SER A 241 -2.83 21.12 -12.50
CA SER A 241 -3.38 22.40 -12.93
C SER A 241 -4.51 22.20 -13.96
N ALA A 242 -5.59 22.97 -13.82
CA ALA A 242 -6.80 22.85 -14.63
C ALA A 242 -6.57 23.18 -16.12
N ASP A 243 -5.59 24.04 -16.43
CA ASP A 243 -5.19 24.39 -17.80
C ASP A 243 -4.59 23.21 -18.58
N THR A 244 -4.12 22.17 -17.89
CA THR A 244 -3.61 20.93 -18.53
C THR A 244 -4.71 19.93 -18.89
N ALA A 245 -5.98 20.25 -18.64
CA ALA A 245 -7.10 19.39 -19.03
C ALA A 245 -7.56 19.69 -20.46
N GLU A 246 -7.39 18.71 -21.34
CA GLU A 246 -7.74 18.83 -22.78
C GLU A 246 -9.21 18.52 -23.11
N SER A 247 -10.05 18.15 -22.12
CA SER A 247 -11.49 17.96 -22.33
C SER A 247 -12.33 18.38 -21.11
N PRO A 248 -13.61 18.73 -21.31
CA PRO A 248 -14.52 19.08 -20.20
C PRO A 248 -14.71 17.96 -19.18
N LEU A 249 -14.81 16.70 -19.62
CA LEU A 249 -14.95 15.56 -18.71
C LEU A 249 -13.66 15.28 -17.93
N ARG A 250 -12.50 15.56 -18.54
CA ARG A 250 -11.19 15.43 -17.88
C ARG A 250 -11.04 16.39 -16.70
N LEU A 251 -11.57 17.62 -16.81
CA LEU A 251 -11.62 18.59 -15.70
C LEU A 251 -12.39 18.09 -14.47
N LEU A 252 -13.32 17.14 -14.65
CA LEU A 252 -14.09 16.56 -13.55
C LEU A 252 -13.37 15.42 -12.82
N ARG A 253 -12.16 15.04 -13.25
CA ARG A 253 -11.34 14.08 -12.49
C ARG A 253 -10.88 14.70 -11.17
N ALA A 254 -10.79 13.86 -10.15
CA ALA A 254 -10.46 14.27 -8.78
C ALA A 254 -9.14 15.06 -8.67
N GLU A 255 -8.17 14.77 -9.55
CA GLU A 255 -6.86 15.42 -9.58
C GLU A 255 -6.86 16.87 -10.09
N TYR A 256 -7.88 17.32 -10.81
CA TYR A 256 -7.94 18.73 -11.25
C TYR A 256 -8.59 19.65 -10.21
N ALA A 257 -9.22 19.08 -9.17
CA ALA A 257 -9.79 19.81 -8.04
C ALA A 257 -10.69 21.00 -8.41
N LEU A 258 -11.38 20.93 -9.56
CA LEU A 258 -12.23 22.00 -10.08
C LEU A 258 -13.27 22.47 -9.06
N VAL A 259 -13.85 21.51 -8.34
CA VAL A 259 -14.71 21.75 -7.19
C VAL A 259 -13.84 21.66 -5.93
N ARG A 260 -13.91 22.71 -5.10
CA ARG A 260 -13.24 22.74 -3.78
C ARG A 260 -13.69 21.55 -2.94
N PHE A 261 -12.75 20.97 -2.22
CA PHE A 261 -13.02 19.83 -1.35
C PHE A 261 -14.03 20.23 -0.27
N GLN A 262 -15.13 19.46 -0.14
CA GLN A 262 -16.10 19.66 0.93
C GLN A 262 -15.66 18.91 2.18
N ALA A 263 -15.75 19.58 3.33
CA ALA A 263 -15.35 18.99 4.59
C ALA A 263 -16.14 17.70 4.88
N ARG A 264 -15.43 16.74 5.43
CA ARG A 264 -15.91 15.40 5.77
C ARG A 264 -15.15 14.91 6.99
N ASP A 265 -15.86 14.27 7.93
CA ASP A 265 -15.27 13.79 9.19
C ASP A 265 -14.14 12.78 8.94
N GLU A 266 -14.25 11.98 7.88
CA GLU A 266 -13.25 10.98 7.52
C GLU A 266 -11.87 11.60 7.22
N LEU A 267 -11.81 12.82 6.69
CA LEU A 267 -10.55 13.51 6.45
C LEU A 267 -9.87 13.91 7.77
N THR A 268 -10.64 14.41 8.73
CA THR A 268 -10.13 14.79 10.05
C THR A 268 -9.59 13.57 10.77
N VAL A 269 -10.35 12.47 10.77
CA VAL A 269 -9.92 11.19 11.37
C VAL A 269 -8.62 10.69 10.74
N LEU A 270 -8.49 10.75 9.41
CA LEU A 270 -7.27 10.33 8.72
C LEU A 270 -6.07 11.23 9.05
N LEU A 271 -6.25 12.54 9.12
CA LEU A 271 -5.18 13.47 9.49
C LEU A 271 -4.64 13.17 10.89
N ASP A 272 -5.53 13.06 11.89
CA ASP A 272 -5.16 12.77 13.28
C ASP A 272 -4.49 11.40 13.41
N TRP A 273 -5.00 10.41 12.68
CA TRP A 273 -4.42 9.06 12.65
C TRP A 273 -3.02 9.06 12.01
N CYS A 274 -2.81 9.78 10.90
CA CYS A 274 -1.49 9.91 10.28
C CYS A 274 -0.45 10.47 11.26
N HIS A 275 -0.78 11.51 12.01
CA HIS A 275 0.15 12.06 13.02
C HIS A 275 0.45 11.06 14.14
N THR A 276 -0.56 10.31 14.57
CA THR A 276 -0.39 9.24 15.58
C THR A 276 0.59 8.17 15.09
N ILE A 277 0.50 7.75 13.82
CA ILE A 277 1.41 6.77 13.23
C ILE A 277 2.85 7.29 13.21
N THR A 278 3.07 8.55 12.81
CA THR A 278 4.43 9.11 12.73
C THR A 278 5.12 9.30 14.08
N ALA A 279 4.34 9.33 15.17
CA ALA A 279 4.85 9.34 16.53
C ALA A 279 5.17 7.93 17.08
N GLY A 280 4.74 6.88 16.39
CA GLY A 280 4.96 5.48 16.76
C GLY A 280 6.19 4.85 16.10
N SER A 281 6.22 3.52 16.05
CA SER A 281 7.28 2.71 15.44
C SER A 281 6.80 1.79 14.30
N ALA A 282 5.50 1.73 14.07
CA ALA A 282 4.87 0.81 13.11
C ALA A 282 4.36 1.56 11.88
N THR A 283 4.47 0.95 10.70
CA THR A 283 3.92 1.50 9.46
C THR A 283 2.39 1.55 9.54
N GLY A 284 1.79 2.68 9.20
CA GLY A 284 0.34 2.82 9.13
C GLY A 284 -0.21 2.27 7.82
N ILE A 285 -1.18 1.38 7.87
CA ILE A 285 -1.94 0.90 6.71
C ILE A 285 -3.38 1.37 6.81
N GLY A 286 -3.72 2.42 6.06
CA GLY A 286 -5.07 2.94 6.00
C GLY A 286 -5.80 2.29 4.82
N VAL A 287 -7.00 1.75 5.04
CA VAL A 287 -7.81 1.13 3.97
C VAL A 287 -9.11 1.93 3.82
N ILE A 288 -9.33 2.54 2.65
CA ILE A 288 -10.56 3.25 2.31
C ILE A 288 -11.37 2.43 1.32
N THR A 289 -12.58 2.01 1.72
CA THR A 289 -13.53 1.27 0.88
C THR A 289 -14.79 2.10 0.58
N GLY A 290 -15.59 1.68 -0.40
CA GLY A 290 -16.85 2.34 -0.75
C GLY A 290 -17.19 2.25 -2.24
N LEU A 291 -18.41 2.62 -2.60
CA LEU A 291 -18.91 2.53 -3.98
C LEU A 291 -18.07 3.37 -4.98
N GLY A 292 -18.09 2.98 -6.26
CA GLY A 292 -17.60 3.84 -7.35
C GLY A 292 -18.30 5.21 -7.29
N GLY A 293 -17.54 6.31 -7.33
CA GLY A 293 -18.09 7.66 -7.20
C GLY A 293 -18.25 8.19 -5.77
N ALA A 294 -18.04 7.38 -4.72
CA ALA A 294 -18.21 7.83 -3.31
C ALA A 294 -17.21 8.93 -2.87
N GLY A 295 -16.12 9.13 -3.60
CA GLY A 295 -15.12 10.17 -3.32
C GLY A 295 -13.81 9.68 -2.70
N LYS A 296 -13.53 8.37 -2.71
CA LYS A 296 -12.30 7.75 -2.15
C LYS A 296 -11.02 8.41 -2.66
N THR A 297 -10.82 8.45 -3.97
CA THR A 297 -9.65 9.09 -4.60
C THR A 297 -9.57 10.56 -4.21
N ARG A 298 -10.69 11.31 -4.27
CA ARG A 298 -10.72 12.74 -3.90
C ARG A 298 -10.32 12.98 -2.43
N LEU A 299 -10.75 12.11 -1.51
CA LEU A 299 -10.38 12.13 -0.09
C LEU A 299 -8.89 11.84 0.10
N ALA A 300 -8.35 10.82 -0.58
CA ALA A 300 -6.94 10.47 -0.49
C ALA A 300 -6.02 11.58 -1.05
N LEU A 301 -6.41 12.21 -2.16
CA LEU A 301 -5.70 13.36 -2.74
C LEU A 301 -5.72 14.56 -1.79
N GLU A 302 -6.86 14.83 -1.14
CA GLU A 302 -6.96 15.93 -0.18
C GLU A 302 -6.13 15.68 1.08
N LEU A 303 -6.11 14.45 1.60
CA LEU A 303 -5.24 14.07 2.70
C LEU A 303 -3.77 14.32 2.33
N ALA A 304 -3.34 13.82 1.17
CA ALA A 304 -1.97 14.02 0.69
C ALA A 304 -1.63 15.51 0.51
N GLN A 305 -2.54 16.31 -0.05
CA GLN A 305 -2.31 17.75 -0.18
C GLN A 305 -2.15 18.45 1.17
N ARG A 306 -2.99 18.13 2.15
CA ARG A 306 -2.92 18.75 3.49
C ARG A 306 -1.67 18.34 4.24
N LEU A 307 -1.22 17.09 4.10
CA LEU A 307 0.03 16.64 4.71
C LEU A 307 1.25 17.24 4.00
N ARG A 308 1.25 17.42 2.67
CA ARG A 308 2.30 18.19 1.95
C ARG A 308 2.42 19.61 2.51
N ALA A 309 1.29 20.27 2.76
CA ALA A 309 1.27 21.61 3.37
C ALA A 309 1.84 21.64 4.81
N GLN A 310 2.00 20.47 5.44
CA GLN A 310 2.61 20.29 6.75
C GLN A 310 4.04 19.72 6.67
N GLY A 311 4.65 19.66 5.48
CA GLY A 311 6.03 19.19 5.30
C GLY A 311 6.19 17.68 5.18
N TRP A 312 5.12 16.95 4.84
CA TRP A 312 5.22 15.52 4.50
C TRP A 312 5.61 15.33 3.03
N TYR A 313 6.38 14.28 2.76
CA TYR A 313 6.48 13.74 1.40
C TYR A 313 5.26 12.85 1.14
N ALA A 314 4.19 13.46 0.65
CA ALA A 314 2.93 12.80 0.39
C ALA A 314 2.54 12.86 -1.08
N GLY A 315 2.05 11.74 -1.62
CA GLY A 315 1.63 11.66 -3.03
C GLY A 315 1.04 10.31 -3.42
N ILE A 316 0.70 10.17 -4.70
CA ILE A 316 0.13 8.94 -5.27
C ILE A 316 1.25 8.11 -5.87
N LEU A 317 1.29 6.81 -5.56
CA LEU A 317 2.17 5.87 -6.25
C LEU A 317 1.59 5.56 -7.65
N PRO A 318 2.28 5.94 -8.75
CA PRO A 318 1.88 5.56 -10.10
C PRO A 318 1.86 4.04 -10.26
N LYS A 319 1.33 3.52 -11.37
CA LYS A 319 1.33 2.08 -11.64
C LYS A 319 2.77 1.53 -11.69
N GLY A 320 3.03 0.43 -10.98
CA GLY A 320 4.37 -0.13 -10.78
C GLY A 320 5.07 0.40 -9.52
N ASN A 321 6.36 0.04 -9.36
CA ASN A 321 7.13 0.28 -8.12
C ASN A 321 8.50 0.93 -8.39
N ALA A 322 8.63 1.70 -9.47
CA ALA A 322 9.91 2.32 -9.80
C ALA A 322 10.33 3.33 -8.72
N GLY A 323 11.49 3.10 -8.09
CA GLY A 323 12.10 4.03 -7.13
C GLY A 323 11.52 4.01 -5.71
N VAL A 324 10.68 3.02 -5.37
CA VAL A 324 10.08 2.93 -4.02
C VAL A 324 11.12 2.66 -2.92
N GLU A 325 12.27 2.07 -3.25
CA GLU A 325 13.36 1.81 -2.30
C GLU A 325 13.96 3.11 -1.75
N TRP A 326 13.97 4.18 -2.55
CA TRP A 326 14.48 5.49 -2.12
C TRP A 326 13.60 6.10 -1.02
N LEU A 327 12.31 5.74 -0.94
CA LEU A 327 11.40 6.20 0.13
C LEU A 327 11.85 5.79 1.54
N ALA A 328 12.66 4.73 1.66
CA ALA A 328 13.23 4.32 2.95
C ALA A 328 14.24 5.35 3.50
N GLY A 329 14.91 6.11 2.63
CA GLY A 329 15.88 7.14 2.98
C GLY A 329 15.30 8.55 3.14
N VAL A 330 14.02 8.76 2.78
CA VAL A 330 13.37 10.07 2.90
C VAL A 330 13.18 10.44 4.37
N LEU A 331 13.71 11.57 4.81
CA LEU A 331 13.70 11.97 6.21
C LEU A 331 12.36 12.55 6.66
N SER A 332 11.65 13.24 5.76
CA SER A 332 10.30 13.74 6.03
C SER A 332 9.33 12.59 6.29
N PRO A 333 8.27 12.79 7.08
CA PRO A 333 7.14 11.87 7.13
C PRO A 333 6.61 11.55 5.73
N VAL A 334 6.30 10.28 5.47
CA VAL A 334 5.88 9.80 4.14
C VAL A 334 4.44 9.31 4.19
N LEU A 335 3.62 9.81 3.25
CA LEU A 335 2.32 9.22 2.92
C LEU A 335 2.34 8.74 1.47
N VAL A 336 2.10 7.45 1.27
CA VAL A 336 1.93 6.88 -0.07
C VAL A 336 0.47 6.49 -0.28
N VAL A 337 -0.19 7.11 -1.25
CA VAL A 337 -1.53 6.72 -1.68
C VAL A 337 -1.43 5.68 -2.80
N LEU A 338 -1.95 4.48 -2.56
CA LEU A 338 -2.14 3.45 -3.58
C LEU A 338 -3.63 3.39 -3.95
N ASP A 339 -3.98 4.03 -5.05
CA ASP A 339 -5.34 3.98 -5.59
C ASP A 339 -5.59 2.62 -6.26
N TYR A 340 -6.77 2.02 -6.05
CA TYR A 340 -7.14 0.69 -6.57
C TYR A 340 -6.24 -0.46 -6.07
N ALA A 341 -6.01 -0.51 -4.76
CA ALA A 341 -5.20 -1.53 -4.09
C ALA A 341 -5.73 -2.96 -4.29
N ASP A 342 -7.05 -3.12 -4.48
CA ASP A 342 -7.72 -4.38 -4.82
C ASP A 342 -7.20 -5.01 -6.13
N GLY A 343 -6.77 -4.19 -7.09
CA GLY A 343 -6.09 -4.63 -8.31
C GLY A 343 -4.56 -4.57 -8.27
N ARG A 344 -3.96 -4.12 -7.16
CA ARG A 344 -2.53 -3.77 -7.05
C ARG A 344 -1.85 -4.32 -5.79
N ALA A 345 -2.32 -5.46 -5.28
CA ALA A 345 -1.77 -6.08 -4.06
C ALA A 345 -0.24 -6.33 -4.15
N ALA A 346 0.27 -6.72 -5.32
CA ALA A 346 1.71 -6.92 -5.52
C ALA A 346 2.51 -5.61 -5.35
N ASP A 347 2.01 -4.49 -5.89
CA ASP A 347 2.63 -3.18 -5.72
C ASP A 347 2.64 -2.77 -4.23
N ALA A 348 1.53 -3.00 -3.52
CA ALA A 348 1.44 -2.74 -2.09
C ALA A 348 2.49 -3.53 -1.30
N VAL A 349 2.67 -4.83 -1.61
CA VAL A 349 3.66 -5.68 -0.95
C VAL A 349 5.08 -5.19 -1.22
N THR A 350 5.44 -4.88 -2.47
CA THR A 350 6.77 -4.36 -2.81
C THR A 350 7.05 -3.03 -2.12
N LEU A 351 6.08 -2.11 -2.12
CA LEU A 351 6.18 -0.83 -1.40
C LEU A 351 6.43 -1.04 0.10
N LEU A 352 5.64 -1.89 0.76
CA LEU A 352 5.76 -2.11 2.20
C LEU A 352 7.07 -2.81 2.59
N GLN A 353 7.56 -3.72 1.74
CA GLN A 353 8.89 -4.32 1.91
C GLN A 353 9.99 -3.26 1.81
N ALA A 354 9.92 -2.34 0.85
CA ALA A 354 10.86 -1.23 0.75
C ALA A 354 10.83 -0.32 1.99
N LEU A 355 9.63 -0.03 2.51
CA LEU A 355 9.45 0.80 3.70
C LEU A 355 9.91 0.12 5.01
N GLN A 356 10.20 -1.19 5.02
CA GLN A 356 10.73 -1.88 6.19
C GLN A 356 12.10 -1.36 6.64
N ALA A 357 12.92 -0.91 5.68
CA ALA A 357 14.27 -0.42 5.95
C ALA A 357 14.30 1.07 6.32
N ARG A 358 13.15 1.70 6.55
CA ARG A 358 13.02 3.14 6.71
C ARG A 358 13.71 3.64 7.98
N GLN A 359 14.52 4.68 7.83
CA GLN A 359 15.30 5.26 8.94
C GLN A 359 14.63 6.48 9.60
N GLY A 360 13.61 7.05 8.95
CA GLY A 360 12.81 8.18 9.45
C GLY A 360 11.56 7.74 10.22
N ALA A 361 10.66 8.70 10.50
CA ALA A 361 9.35 8.42 11.11
C ALA A 361 8.58 7.36 10.29
N PRO A 362 7.77 6.48 10.91
CA PRO A 362 7.02 5.46 10.18
C PRO A 362 6.21 6.03 9.03
N ALA A 363 6.17 5.30 7.91
CA ALA A 363 5.39 5.71 6.76
C ALA A 363 3.91 5.37 6.96
N VAL A 364 3.04 6.10 6.27
CA VAL A 364 1.63 5.75 6.10
C VAL A 364 1.41 5.32 4.65
N VAL A 365 0.81 4.15 4.46
CA VAL A 365 0.35 3.65 3.16
C VAL A 365 -1.17 3.63 3.17
N LEU A 366 -1.78 4.48 2.35
CA LEU A 366 -3.23 4.59 2.21
C LEU A 366 -3.69 3.84 0.95
N LEU A 367 -4.39 2.73 1.18
CA LEU A 367 -4.94 1.85 0.17
C LEU A 367 -6.40 2.23 -0.10
N THR A 368 -6.73 2.63 -1.32
CA THR A 368 -8.15 2.74 -1.72
C THR A 368 -8.58 1.47 -2.42
N ALA A 369 -9.76 0.97 -2.12
CA ALA A 369 -10.36 -0.18 -2.79
C ALA A 369 -11.86 0.03 -2.94
N ARG A 370 -12.53 -0.72 -3.82
CA ARG A 370 -13.99 -0.63 -3.90
C ARG A 370 -14.67 -1.46 -2.80
N SER A 371 -14.16 -2.66 -2.51
CA SER A 371 -14.62 -3.53 -1.42
C SER A 371 -13.42 -4.04 -0.60
N GLY A 372 -13.70 -4.47 0.62
CA GLY A 372 -12.75 -5.28 1.41
C GLY A 372 -12.87 -6.78 1.13
N GLU A 373 -13.64 -7.16 0.10
CA GLU A 373 -13.84 -8.56 -0.29
C GLU A 373 -12.69 -9.05 -1.18
N GLY A 374 -12.41 -10.35 -1.11
CA GLY A 374 -11.32 -10.99 -1.86
C GLY A 374 -10.01 -11.12 -1.07
N ASP A 375 -9.05 -11.83 -1.65
CA ASP A 375 -7.83 -12.22 -0.95
C ASP A 375 -6.72 -11.13 -1.02
N TRP A 376 -6.97 -9.96 -1.62
CA TRP A 376 -5.96 -8.90 -1.82
C TRP A 376 -5.40 -8.32 -0.51
N LEU A 377 -6.26 -7.99 0.46
CA LEU A 377 -5.83 -7.45 1.76
C LEU A 377 -5.18 -8.53 2.64
N PRO A 378 -5.75 -9.75 2.77
CA PRO A 378 -5.06 -10.86 3.42
C PRO A 378 -3.70 -11.17 2.79
N THR A 379 -3.55 -11.07 1.47
CA THR A 379 -2.26 -11.26 0.79
C THR A 379 -1.23 -10.25 1.26
N ILE A 380 -1.60 -8.97 1.37
CA ILE A 380 -0.73 -7.91 1.90
C ILE A 380 -0.37 -8.22 3.36
N GLN A 381 -1.36 -8.50 4.20
CA GLN A 381 -1.16 -8.78 5.63
C GLN A 381 -0.22 -9.98 5.85
N ASN A 382 -0.44 -11.07 5.12
CA ASN A 382 0.40 -12.26 5.20
C ASN A 382 1.86 -11.98 4.78
N ALA A 383 2.07 -11.11 3.79
CA ALA A 383 3.41 -10.71 3.40
C ALA A 383 4.13 -9.92 4.53
N LEU A 384 3.41 -9.08 5.27
CA LEU A 384 3.96 -8.30 6.38
C LEU A 384 4.26 -9.15 7.61
N ILE A 385 3.34 -10.05 7.96
CA ILE A 385 3.57 -11.07 8.99
C ILE A 385 4.82 -11.88 8.60
N GLY A 386 4.95 -12.17 7.30
CA GLY A 386 6.10 -12.89 6.74
C GLY A 386 7.45 -12.25 6.89
N THR A 387 7.51 -10.93 6.95
CA THR A 387 8.76 -10.19 7.13
C THR A 387 8.89 -9.60 8.53
N ARG A 388 7.95 -9.88 9.44
CA ARG A 388 7.84 -9.21 10.76
C ARG A 388 7.79 -7.69 10.64
N HIS A 389 7.14 -7.18 9.61
CA HIS A 389 7.03 -5.75 9.41
C HIS A 389 5.97 -5.20 10.37
N PRO A 390 6.34 -4.38 11.38
CA PRO A 390 5.37 -3.86 12.35
C PRO A 390 4.42 -2.91 11.65
N TYR A 391 3.11 -3.16 11.75
CA TYR A 391 2.10 -2.31 11.14
C TYR A 391 0.90 -2.08 12.06
N GLN A 392 0.23 -0.94 11.86
CA GLN A 392 -1.08 -0.65 12.44
C GLN A 392 -2.07 -0.42 11.30
N GLN A 393 -3.25 -1.03 11.38
CA GLN A 393 -4.27 -0.91 10.34
C GLN A 393 -5.46 -0.07 10.81
N ALA A 394 -5.93 0.83 9.96
CA ALA A 394 -7.20 1.51 10.10
C ALA A 394 -8.05 1.28 8.84
N ALA A 395 -9.35 1.09 9.00
CA ALA A 395 -10.27 0.91 7.87
C ALA A 395 -11.41 1.94 7.94
N ILE A 396 -11.70 2.57 6.81
CA ILE A 396 -12.77 3.57 6.65
C ILE A 396 -13.63 3.15 5.46
N ALA A 397 -14.89 2.84 5.72
CA ALA A 397 -15.89 2.67 4.68
C ALA A 397 -16.59 4.00 4.43
N LEU A 398 -16.44 4.55 3.21
CA LEU A 398 -17.14 5.77 2.85
C LEU A 398 -18.62 5.49 2.57
N PRO A 399 -19.55 6.31 3.09
CA PRO A 399 -20.95 6.25 2.73
C PRO A 399 -21.16 6.48 1.23
N ASP A 400 -22.19 5.84 0.68
CA ASP A 400 -22.57 5.95 -0.73
C ASP A 400 -22.88 7.41 -1.11
N THR A 401 -23.56 8.14 -0.22
CA THR A 401 -24.01 9.52 -0.42
C THR A 401 -23.12 10.50 0.33
N HIS A 402 -22.85 11.65 -0.28
CA HIS A 402 -22.09 12.71 0.38
C HIS A 402 -22.89 13.32 1.56
N PRO A 403 -22.28 13.53 2.75
CA PRO A 403 -22.95 14.10 3.92
C PRO A 403 -23.65 15.43 3.64
N ASP A 404 -23.00 16.29 2.84
CA ASP A 404 -23.56 17.56 2.37
C ASP A 404 -23.68 17.60 0.85
N SER A 405 -24.53 16.73 0.29
CA SER A 405 -24.78 16.66 -1.15
C SER A 405 -25.36 17.97 -1.70
N GLY A 406 -26.15 18.69 -0.90
CA GLY A 406 -26.81 19.93 -1.31
C GLY A 406 -25.83 21.07 -1.52
N ASP A 407 -24.86 21.24 -0.62
CA ASP A 407 -23.84 22.26 -0.78
C ASP A 407 -22.81 21.91 -1.85
N LEU A 408 -22.40 20.64 -1.92
CA LEU A 408 -21.56 20.14 -3.01
C LEU A 408 -22.15 20.48 -4.38
N TYR A 409 -23.44 20.20 -4.59
CA TYR A 409 -24.15 20.53 -5.83
C TYR A 409 -24.07 22.03 -6.17
N ARG A 410 -24.40 22.90 -5.20
CA ARG A 410 -24.39 24.36 -5.41
C ARG A 410 -22.99 24.89 -5.67
N GLN A 411 -21.99 24.37 -4.98
CA GLN A 411 -20.59 24.75 -5.19
C GLN A 411 -20.09 24.31 -6.57
N THR A 412 -20.48 23.12 -7.03
CA THR A 412 -20.16 22.67 -8.39
C THR A 412 -20.74 23.60 -9.44
N VAL A 413 -22.03 23.95 -9.34
CA VAL A 413 -22.65 24.90 -10.28
C VAL A 413 -21.89 26.22 -10.28
N ARG A 414 -21.65 26.81 -9.10
CA ARG A 414 -20.92 28.09 -8.97
C ARG A 414 -19.49 28.05 -9.50
N ALA A 415 -18.81 26.90 -9.39
CA ALA A 415 -17.45 26.74 -9.91
C ALA A 415 -17.41 26.70 -11.45
N LEU A 416 -18.51 26.31 -12.09
CA LEU A 416 -18.60 26.05 -13.52
C LEU A 416 -19.34 27.13 -14.32
N THR A 417 -20.06 28.04 -13.65
CA THR A 417 -20.74 29.16 -14.30
C THR A 417 -20.32 30.50 -13.70
N SER A 418 -20.08 31.48 -14.56
CA SER A 418 -19.88 32.88 -14.17
C SER A 418 -21.19 33.67 -14.06
N GLU A 419 -22.30 33.10 -14.56
CA GLU A 419 -23.62 33.73 -14.57
C GLU A 419 -24.46 33.33 -13.34
N ALA A 420 -25.35 34.22 -12.91
CA ALA A 420 -26.28 33.94 -11.83
C ALA A 420 -27.40 32.99 -12.32
N VAL A 421 -27.12 31.69 -12.35
CA VAL A 421 -28.09 30.65 -12.69
C VAL A 421 -28.82 30.21 -11.43
N THR A 422 -30.15 30.04 -11.50
CA THR A 422 -30.91 29.32 -10.47
C THR A 422 -30.95 27.84 -10.87
N PRO A 423 -30.10 26.98 -10.28
CA PRO A 423 -29.99 25.61 -10.75
C PRO A 423 -31.27 24.81 -10.43
N PRO A 424 -31.66 23.84 -11.28
CA PRO A 424 -32.75 22.93 -11.00
C PRO A 424 -32.49 22.14 -9.70
N ARG A 425 -33.57 21.67 -9.06
CA ARG A 425 -33.43 20.88 -7.82
C ARG A 425 -32.94 19.46 -8.16
N VAL A 426 -31.98 18.96 -7.38
CA VAL A 426 -31.55 17.56 -7.43
C VAL A 426 -32.73 16.64 -7.14
N PRO A 427 -33.00 15.62 -7.98
CA PRO A 427 -34.10 14.68 -7.74
C PRO A 427 -33.98 13.94 -6.41
N ASP A 428 -35.08 13.94 -5.65
CA ASP A 428 -35.17 13.27 -4.35
C ASP A 428 -35.42 11.75 -4.51
N GLY A 429 -35.13 10.96 -3.47
CA GLY A 429 -35.45 9.52 -3.42
C GLY A 429 -34.45 8.60 -4.11
N ILE A 430 -33.39 9.15 -4.69
CA ILE A 430 -32.29 8.40 -5.34
C ILE A 430 -31.03 8.54 -4.50
N ARG A 431 -30.26 7.45 -4.40
CA ARG A 431 -28.94 7.48 -3.78
C ARG A 431 -27.90 7.96 -4.80
N TRP A 432 -27.60 9.24 -4.75
CA TRP A 432 -26.56 9.86 -5.56
C TRP A 432 -25.20 9.78 -4.88
N THR A 433 -24.19 9.30 -5.60
CA THR A 433 -22.81 9.33 -5.11
C THR A 433 -22.24 10.74 -5.13
N THR A 434 -21.11 10.96 -4.44
CA THR A 434 -20.38 12.24 -4.48
C THR A 434 -20.10 12.68 -5.92
N LEU A 435 -19.68 11.75 -6.79
CA LEU A 435 -19.46 12.05 -8.21
C LEU A 435 -20.76 12.38 -8.94
N ASP A 436 -21.84 11.65 -8.69
CA ASP A 436 -23.12 11.91 -9.36
C ASP A 436 -23.63 13.32 -9.09
N VAL A 437 -23.50 13.78 -7.84
CA VAL A 437 -23.85 15.15 -7.46
C VAL A 437 -23.03 16.19 -8.22
N VAL A 438 -21.73 15.93 -8.42
CA VAL A 438 -20.86 16.80 -9.24
C VAL A 438 -21.29 16.78 -10.71
N LEU A 439 -21.61 15.61 -11.28
CA LEU A 439 -22.08 15.49 -12.67
C LEU A 439 -23.43 16.19 -12.87
N LEU A 440 -24.36 16.07 -11.92
CA LEU A 440 -25.63 16.80 -11.93
C LEU A 440 -25.40 18.32 -11.88
N GLY A 441 -24.45 18.78 -11.05
CA GLY A 441 -24.04 20.18 -10.99
C GLY A 441 -23.45 20.67 -12.31
N TRP A 442 -22.66 19.83 -12.98
CA TRP A 442 -22.10 20.13 -14.30
C TRP A 442 -23.17 20.23 -15.39
N ILE A 443 -24.15 19.31 -15.43
CA ILE A 443 -25.29 19.39 -16.35
C ILE A 443 -26.11 20.67 -16.09
N ALA A 444 -26.36 21.02 -14.82
CA ALA A 444 -27.06 22.24 -14.46
C ALA A 444 -26.31 23.50 -14.90
N ALA A 445 -24.97 23.53 -14.75
CA ALA A 445 -24.14 24.67 -15.15
C ALA A 445 -24.18 24.92 -16.68
N GLN A 446 -24.47 23.89 -17.48
CA GLN A 446 -24.67 24.02 -18.93
C GLN A 446 -26.07 24.54 -19.33
N GLY A 447 -26.94 24.87 -18.37
CA GLY A 447 -28.25 25.44 -18.65
C GLY A 447 -29.36 24.40 -18.90
N ALA A 448 -29.18 23.16 -18.43
CA ALA A 448 -30.22 22.14 -18.52
C ALA A 448 -31.51 22.56 -17.76
N ALA A 449 -32.65 22.47 -18.42
CA ALA A 449 -33.95 22.83 -17.84
C ALA A 449 -34.43 21.83 -16.76
N SER A 450 -34.01 20.56 -16.86
CA SER A 450 -34.33 19.49 -15.91
C SER A 450 -33.13 18.57 -15.76
N LEU A 451 -33.00 17.95 -14.58
CA LEU A 451 -31.93 17.00 -14.29
C LEU A 451 -32.35 15.54 -14.58
N PRO A 452 -31.39 14.68 -14.96
CA PRO A 452 -31.58 13.24 -15.02
C PRO A 452 -32.13 12.65 -13.72
N SER A 453 -33.02 11.66 -13.84
CA SER A 453 -33.75 11.05 -12.72
C SER A 453 -33.22 9.67 -12.32
N THR A 454 -32.20 9.17 -13.01
CA THR A 454 -31.47 7.95 -12.63
C THR A 454 -29.97 8.10 -12.91
N PRO A 455 -29.09 7.33 -12.26
CA PRO A 455 -27.66 7.30 -12.61
C PRO A 455 -27.40 6.95 -14.08
N GLY A 456 -28.17 6.02 -14.66
CA GLY A 456 -28.04 5.66 -16.08
C GLY A 456 -28.37 6.83 -17.02
N GLU A 457 -29.44 7.57 -16.76
CA GLU A 457 -29.78 8.79 -17.52
C GLU A 457 -28.72 9.87 -17.35
N LEU A 458 -28.15 9.99 -16.15
CA LEU A 458 -27.07 10.93 -15.86
C LEU A 458 -25.82 10.61 -16.68
N TYR A 459 -25.39 9.36 -16.67
CA TYR A 459 -24.21 8.93 -17.42
C TYR A 459 -24.41 9.04 -18.93
N GLU A 460 -25.60 8.73 -19.46
CA GLU A 460 -25.89 8.94 -20.89
C GLU A 460 -25.91 10.42 -21.28
N ALA A 461 -26.44 11.30 -20.44
CA ALA A 461 -26.40 12.73 -20.70
C ALA A 461 -24.94 13.22 -20.77
N VAL A 462 -24.10 12.83 -19.80
CA VAL A 462 -22.67 13.17 -19.79
C VAL A 462 -21.93 12.61 -21.00
N LEU A 463 -22.16 11.34 -21.35
CA LEU A 463 -21.57 10.71 -22.55
C LEU A 463 -22.03 11.40 -23.84
N GLY A 464 -23.27 11.89 -23.90
CA GLY A 464 -23.78 12.64 -25.04
C GLY A 464 -22.89 13.86 -25.35
N HIS A 465 -22.66 14.69 -24.34
CA HIS A 465 -21.79 15.86 -24.43
C HIS A 465 -20.34 15.50 -24.79
N GLU A 466 -19.80 14.44 -24.19
CA GLU A 466 -18.42 14.02 -24.41
C GLU A 466 -18.23 13.46 -25.84
N VAL A 467 -19.19 12.70 -26.36
CA VAL A 467 -19.19 12.24 -27.76
C VAL A 467 -19.30 13.41 -28.73
N ASP A 468 -20.12 14.42 -28.41
CA ASP A 468 -20.20 15.64 -29.21
C ASP A 468 -18.85 16.36 -29.25
N TYR A 469 -18.13 16.43 -28.11
CA TYR A 469 -16.76 16.93 -28.07
C TYR A 469 -15.80 16.09 -28.92
N TRP A 470 -15.84 14.75 -28.82
CA TRP A 470 -14.99 13.87 -29.65
C TRP A 470 -15.20 14.12 -31.14
N CYS A 471 -16.44 14.34 -31.57
CA CYS A 471 -16.76 14.68 -32.95
C CYS A 471 -16.13 16.02 -33.40
N THR A 472 -15.94 16.99 -32.49
CA THR A 472 -15.26 18.26 -32.82
C THR A 472 -13.74 18.12 -32.94
N VAL A 473 -13.13 17.24 -32.15
CA VAL A 473 -11.67 16.96 -32.17
C VAL A 473 -11.30 16.04 -33.34
N HIS A 474 -12.26 15.27 -33.83
CA HIS A 474 -12.04 14.31 -34.90
C HIS A 474 -11.63 14.96 -36.22
N THR A 475 -10.64 14.37 -36.88
CA THR A 475 -10.00 15.01 -38.03
C THR A 475 -10.68 14.74 -39.36
N THR A 476 -11.54 13.72 -39.48
CA THR A 476 -12.33 13.50 -40.70
C THR A 476 -13.65 14.28 -40.64
N PRO A 477 -14.20 14.73 -41.78
CA PRO A 477 -15.46 15.46 -41.80
C PRO A 477 -16.62 14.54 -41.42
N HIS A 478 -17.43 14.94 -40.44
CA HIS A 478 -18.67 14.26 -40.00
C HIS A 478 -18.49 12.82 -39.47
N PRO A 479 -17.69 12.59 -38.41
CA PRO A 479 -17.60 11.27 -37.79
C PRO A 479 -18.95 10.79 -37.27
N GLU A 480 -19.20 9.49 -37.40
CA GLU A 480 -20.39 8.87 -36.82
C GLU A 480 -20.26 8.75 -35.29
N ARG A 481 -21.20 9.35 -34.54
CA ARG A 481 -21.25 9.28 -33.07
C ARG A 481 -21.18 7.84 -32.55
N ARG A 482 -21.90 6.93 -33.22
CA ARG A 482 -21.95 5.50 -32.84
C ARG A 482 -20.60 4.81 -32.99
N LEU A 483 -19.84 5.16 -34.03
CA LEU A 483 -18.51 4.62 -34.28
C LEU A 483 -17.56 4.94 -33.13
N LEU A 484 -17.50 6.22 -32.74
CA LEU A 484 -16.65 6.69 -31.65
C LEU A 484 -17.07 6.10 -30.29
N ARG A 485 -18.38 5.93 -30.04
CA ARG A 485 -18.88 5.24 -28.84
C ARG A 485 -18.42 3.79 -28.74
N LYS A 486 -18.59 2.99 -29.81
CA LYS A 486 -18.11 1.60 -29.86
C LYS A 486 -16.59 1.54 -29.63
N ALA A 487 -15.85 2.40 -30.34
CA ALA A 487 -14.40 2.50 -30.23
C ALA A 487 -13.95 2.83 -28.79
N ALA A 488 -14.59 3.81 -28.15
CA ALA A 488 -14.34 4.20 -26.76
C ALA A 488 -14.68 3.08 -25.76
N ALA A 489 -15.75 2.31 -25.99
CA ALA A 489 -16.09 1.15 -25.17
C ALA A 489 -15.02 0.04 -25.27
N CYS A 490 -14.53 -0.27 -26.48
CA CYS A 490 -13.48 -1.28 -26.70
C CYS A 490 -12.18 -0.91 -25.98
N VAL A 491 -11.70 0.33 -26.11
CA VAL A 491 -10.47 0.77 -25.43
C VAL A 491 -10.68 0.86 -23.92
N SER A 492 -11.85 1.29 -23.44
CA SER A 492 -12.11 1.36 -21.99
C SER A 492 -12.15 -0.01 -21.32
N LEU A 493 -12.56 -1.06 -22.05
CA LEU A 493 -12.54 -2.43 -21.56
C LEU A 493 -11.11 -2.93 -21.30
N THR A 494 -10.21 -2.76 -22.26
CA THR A 494 -8.85 -3.33 -22.21
C THR A 494 -7.80 -2.35 -21.68
N ALA A 495 -8.13 -1.06 -21.59
CA ALA A 495 -7.28 0.07 -21.24
C ALA A 495 -5.87 0.00 -21.88
N PRO A 496 -5.77 -0.04 -23.22
CA PRO A 496 -4.50 -0.17 -23.91
C PRO A 496 -3.66 1.11 -23.77
N ASP A 497 -2.34 0.99 -23.92
CA ASP A 497 -1.49 2.15 -24.16
C ASP A 497 -1.77 2.78 -25.54
N GLU A 498 -1.16 3.93 -25.82
CA GLU A 498 -1.38 4.67 -27.06
C GLU A 498 -0.94 3.90 -28.31
N GLU A 499 0.02 2.98 -28.20
CA GLU A 499 0.51 2.18 -29.32
C GLU A 499 -0.47 1.07 -29.67
N ARG A 500 -0.93 0.32 -28.65
CA ARG A 500 -1.85 -0.81 -28.76
C ARG A 500 -3.29 -0.40 -29.03
N ALA A 501 -3.66 0.86 -28.77
CA ALA A 501 -4.99 1.36 -29.08
C ALA A 501 -5.37 1.12 -30.55
N TYR A 502 -4.41 1.23 -31.48
CA TYR A 502 -4.68 1.01 -32.90
C TYR A 502 -5.13 -0.44 -33.20
N GLU A 503 -4.58 -1.41 -32.47
CA GLU A 503 -4.89 -2.83 -32.64
C GLU A 503 -6.26 -3.15 -32.06
N VAL A 504 -6.56 -2.67 -30.84
CA VAL A 504 -7.89 -2.87 -30.19
C VAL A 504 -9.02 -2.33 -31.06
N LEU A 505 -8.80 -1.21 -31.77
CA LEU A 505 -9.80 -0.63 -32.66
C LEU A 505 -10.18 -1.50 -33.86
N THR A 506 -9.42 -2.55 -34.18
CA THR A 506 -9.82 -3.56 -35.19
C THR A 506 -11.08 -4.33 -34.80
N ALA A 507 -11.45 -4.34 -33.52
CA ALA A 507 -12.66 -4.99 -33.05
C ALA A 507 -13.95 -4.36 -33.62
N VAL A 508 -13.89 -3.08 -33.99
CA VAL A 508 -14.98 -2.35 -34.64
C VAL A 508 -14.88 -2.57 -36.16
N PRO A 509 -15.81 -3.31 -36.80
CA PRO A 509 -15.70 -3.68 -38.21
C PRO A 509 -15.47 -2.49 -39.15
N GLU A 510 -16.20 -1.40 -38.88
CA GLU A 510 -16.10 -0.16 -39.64
C GLU A 510 -14.68 0.45 -39.61
N LEU A 511 -13.94 0.26 -38.51
CA LEU A 511 -12.53 0.70 -38.38
C LEU A 511 -11.52 -0.34 -38.85
N ALA A 512 -11.89 -1.63 -38.88
CA ALA A 512 -11.07 -2.68 -39.43
C ALA A 512 -10.91 -2.52 -40.95
N ASP A 513 -12.01 -2.15 -41.61
CA ASP A 513 -12.11 -2.00 -43.07
C ASP A 513 -11.50 -0.67 -43.56
N ASP A 514 -11.43 0.37 -42.71
CA ASP A 514 -10.87 1.69 -43.04
C ASP A 514 -9.68 2.08 -42.13
N PRO A 515 -8.43 1.84 -42.57
CA PRO A 515 -7.24 2.26 -41.83
C PRO A 515 -7.08 3.77 -41.65
N ALA A 516 -7.65 4.61 -42.52
CA ALA A 516 -7.55 6.06 -42.38
C ALA A 516 -8.47 6.54 -41.25
N GLU A 517 -9.72 6.06 -41.25
CA GLU A 517 -10.69 6.36 -40.20
C GLU A 517 -10.21 5.81 -38.85
N ARG A 518 -9.63 4.61 -38.81
CA ARG A 518 -9.02 4.05 -37.58
C ARG A 518 -7.89 4.91 -37.02
N ARG A 519 -7.03 5.49 -37.87
CA ARG A 519 -5.98 6.42 -37.41
C ARG A 519 -6.58 7.70 -36.85
N ALA A 520 -7.66 8.21 -37.47
CA ALA A 520 -8.38 9.38 -36.99
C ALA A 520 -9.04 9.10 -35.63
N ALA A 521 -9.75 7.96 -35.51
CA ALA A 521 -10.38 7.53 -34.27
C ALA A 521 -9.36 7.34 -33.14
N ARG A 522 -8.22 6.66 -33.41
CA ARG A 522 -7.12 6.55 -32.45
C ARG A 522 -6.65 7.92 -31.98
N ARG A 523 -6.38 8.85 -32.90
CA ARG A 523 -5.91 10.20 -32.53
C ARG A 523 -6.93 10.90 -31.63
N THR A 524 -8.21 10.87 -32.00
CA THR A 524 -9.28 11.45 -31.19
C THR A 524 -9.33 10.84 -29.79
N LEU A 525 -9.31 9.52 -29.67
CA LEU A 525 -9.38 8.84 -28.37
C LEU A 525 -8.12 9.07 -27.53
N VAL A 526 -6.93 9.11 -28.13
CA VAL A 526 -5.69 9.46 -27.42
C VAL A 526 -5.78 10.89 -26.86
N THR A 527 -6.17 11.86 -27.68
CA THR A 527 -6.33 13.25 -27.23
C THR A 527 -7.38 13.39 -26.14
N CYS A 528 -8.53 12.72 -26.27
CA CYS A 528 -9.64 12.92 -25.34
C CYS A 528 -9.54 12.07 -24.06
N LEU A 529 -8.92 10.88 -24.11
CA LEU A 529 -8.96 9.89 -23.04
C LEU A 529 -7.60 9.65 -22.35
N SER A 530 -6.49 10.17 -22.88
CA SER A 530 -5.17 9.94 -22.27
C SER A 530 -5.05 10.61 -20.89
N PRO A 531 -4.86 9.86 -19.79
CA PRO A 531 -4.91 10.44 -18.44
C PRO A 531 -3.59 11.13 -18.06
N ALA A 532 -2.48 10.47 -18.38
CA ALA A 532 -1.08 10.78 -18.09
C ALA A 532 -0.16 9.81 -18.87
N PRO A 533 1.11 10.14 -19.10
CA PRO A 533 2.07 9.20 -19.68
C PRO A 533 2.11 7.88 -18.88
N GLY A 534 1.90 6.75 -19.55
CA GLY A 534 1.95 5.40 -18.96
C GLY A 534 0.63 4.86 -18.40
N GLU A 535 -0.47 5.63 -18.44
CA GLU A 535 -1.80 5.11 -18.10
C GLU A 535 -2.59 4.68 -19.35
N GLY A 536 -3.36 3.60 -19.23
CA GLY A 536 -4.18 3.07 -20.32
C GLY A 536 -5.36 3.97 -20.69
N LEU A 537 -5.71 3.97 -21.98
CA LEU A 537 -6.81 4.75 -22.55
C LEU A 537 -8.16 4.21 -22.09
N ALA A 538 -8.90 5.01 -21.34
CA ALA A 538 -10.26 4.68 -20.91
C ALA A 538 -11.10 5.93 -20.69
N VAL A 539 -12.41 5.83 -20.90
CA VAL A 539 -13.34 6.89 -20.53
C VAL A 539 -13.39 7.00 -19.01
N ARG A 540 -13.10 8.20 -18.50
CA ARG A 540 -13.10 8.51 -17.07
C ARG A 540 -13.88 9.80 -16.83
N PRO A 541 -14.55 9.96 -15.68
CA PRO A 541 -14.49 9.10 -14.49
C PRO A 541 -15.06 7.69 -14.65
N ASP A 542 -14.54 6.74 -13.87
CA ASP A 542 -14.85 5.32 -13.99
C ASP A 542 -16.34 4.99 -14.09
N PRO A 543 -17.28 5.54 -13.29
CA PRO A 543 -18.69 5.18 -13.41
C PRO A 543 -19.30 5.50 -14.78
N VAL A 544 -18.83 6.56 -15.45
CA VAL A 544 -19.28 6.95 -16.80
C VAL A 544 -18.72 5.97 -17.84
N GLY A 545 -17.43 5.60 -17.72
CA GLY A 545 -16.78 4.62 -18.59
C GLY A 545 -17.33 3.20 -18.39
N ASP A 546 -17.57 2.79 -17.14
CA ASP A 546 -18.20 1.53 -16.76
C ASP A 546 -19.60 1.43 -17.39
N HIS A 547 -20.40 2.51 -17.34
CA HIS A 547 -21.72 2.57 -17.97
C HIS A 547 -21.65 2.47 -19.49
N LEU A 548 -20.74 3.22 -20.16
CA LEU A 548 -20.53 3.13 -21.61
C LEU A 548 -20.17 1.71 -22.02
N MET A 549 -19.15 1.13 -21.37
CA MET A 549 -18.63 -0.19 -21.66
C MET A 549 -19.73 -1.26 -21.53
N LEU A 550 -20.44 -1.30 -20.38
CA LEU A 550 -21.49 -2.28 -20.17
C LEU A 550 -22.65 -2.10 -21.16
N THR A 551 -23.02 -0.87 -21.50
CA THR A 551 -24.15 -0.59 -22.40
C THR A 551 -23.83 -0.99 -23.84
N GLU A 552 -22.67 -0.62 -24.38
CA GLU A 552 -22.32 -0.92 -25.77
C GLU A 552 -21.99 -2.41 -25.96
N LEU A 553 -21.27 -3.03 -25.02
CA LEU A 553 -20.79 -4.40 -25.15
C LEU A 553 -21.86 -5.46 -24.83
N ASP A 554 -22.81 -5.16 -23.93
CA ASP A 554 -23.95 -6.05 -23.71
C ASP A 554 -24.93 -5.99 -24.90
N ALA A 555 -25.09 -4.80 -25.51
CA ALA A 555 -25.90 -4.63 -26.72
C ALA A 555 -25.30 -5.33 -27.97
N ASP A 556 -23.97 -5.42 -28.05
CA ASP A 556 -23.25 -6.10 -29.14
C ASP A 556 -22.19 -7.07 -28.58
N ARG A 557 -22.62 -8.29 -28.23
CA ARG A 557 -21.71 -9.33 -27.72
C ARG A 557 -20.66 -9.78 -28.73
N ALA A 558 -20.91 -9.59 -30.03
CA ALA A 558 -19.91 -9.89 -31.05
C ALA A 558 -18.77 -8.87 -31.03
N LEU A 559 -19.08 -7.59 -30.77
CA LEU A 559 -18.07 -6.56 -30.52
C LEU A 559 -17.24 -6.89 -29.28
N PHE A 560 -17.88 -7.34 -28.20
CA PHE A 560 -17.19 -7.79 -26.99
C PHE A 560 -16.17 -8.91 -27.28
N THR A 561 -16.60 -9.99 -27.92
CA THR A 561 -15.70 -11.12 -28.25
C THR A 561 -14.54 -10.67 -29.15
N ARG A 562 -14.80 -9.89 -30.21
CA ARG A 562 -13.73 -9.37 -31.09
C ARG A 562 -12.75 -8.46 -30.34
N THR A 563 -13.23 -7.69 -29.38
CA THR A 563 -12.37 -6.83 -28.54
C THR A 563 -11.39 -7.67 -27.73
N LEU A 564 -11.87 -8.75 -27.11
CA LEU A 564 -11.01 -9.67 -26.36
C LEU A 564 -10.08 -10.48 -27.26
N ASP A 565 -10.50 -10.86 -28.47
CA ASP A 565 -9.65 -11.55 -29.45
C ASP A 565 -8.47 -10.67 -29.90
N SER A 566 -8.69 -9.36 -30.00
CA SER A 566 -7.64 -8.38 -30.33
C SER A 566 -6.71 -8.04 -29.16
N ALA A 567 -7.07 -8.45 -27.93
CA ALA A 567 -6.34 -8.09 -26.72
C ALA A 567 -5.29 -9.14 -26.36
N ASP A 568 -4.14 -8.67 -25.85
CA ASP A 568 -3.15 -9.56 -25.24
C ASP A 568 -3.60 -10.00 -23.84
N ARG A 569 -2.84 -10.92 -23.22
CA ARG A 569 -3.19 -11.46 -21.90
C ARG A 569 -3.35 -10.37 -20.82
N PRO A 570 -2.45 -9.37 -20.69
CA PRO A 570 -2.68 -8.20 -19.85
C PRO A 570 -3.98 -7.46 -20.15
N GLY A 571 -4.31 -7.22 -21.43
CA GLY A 571 -5.56 -6.59 -21.84
C GLY A 571 -6.81 -7.39 -21.46
N LYS A 572 -6.78 -8.72 -21.61
CA LYS A 572 -7.88 -9.61 -21.15
C LYS A 572 -8.04 -9.59 -19.64
N GLN A 573 -6.94 -9.61 -18.89
CA GLN A 573 -6.98 -9.50 -17.43
C GLN A 573 -7.58 -8.16 -17.00
N GLN A 574 -7.15 -7.07 -17.64
CA GLN A 574 -7.70 -5.74 -17.40
C GLN A 574 -9.20 -5.67 -17.73
N ALA A 575 -9.65 -6.34 -18.79
CA ALA A 575 -11.07 -6.43 -19.15
C ALA A 575 -11.92 -7.12 -18.08
N VAL A 576 -11.46 -8.25 -17.54
CA VAL A 576 -12.18 -8.95 -16.45
C VAL A 576 -12.19 -8.11 -15.18
N ILE A 577 -11.11 -7.41 -14.86
CA ILE A 577 -11.05 -6.46 -13.74
C ILE A 577 -12.06 -5.30 -13.96
N ALA A 578 -12.08 -4.71 -15.16
CA ALA A 578 -12.98 -3.61 -15.51
C ALA A 578 -14.46 -4.03 -15.43
N LEU A 579 -14.80 -5.23 -15.92
CA LEU A 579 -16.16 -5.77 -15.83
C LEU A 579 -16.55 -6.08 -14.39
N THR A 580 -15.67 -6.72 -13.62
CA THR A 580 -15.90 -7.02 -12.18
C THR A 580 -16.14 -5.72 -11.40
N ARG A 581 -15.34 -4.71 -11.70
CA ARG A 581 -15.46 -3.35 -11.16
C ARG A 581 -16.80 -2.70 -11.52
N ALA A 582 -17.21 -2.77 -12.79
CA ALA A 582 -18.46 -2.20 -13.29
C ALA A 582 -19.70 -2.94 -12.76
N GLY A 583 -19.56 -4.23 -12.44
CA GLY A 583 -20.62 -5.10 -11.93
C GLY A 583 -21.18 -4.70 -10.56
N GLN A 584 -20.54 -3.82 -9.81
CA GLN A 584 -21.10 -3.34 -8.54
C GLN A 584 -22.43 -2.60 -8.70
N ASN A 585 -22.58 -1.84 -9.79
CA ASN A 585 -23.82 -1.12 -10.09
C ASN A 585 -24.75 -1.92 -11.01
N ASN A 586 -24.21 -2.85 -11.79
CA ASN A 586 -24.94 -3.62 -12.80
C ASN A 586 -24.44 -5.09 -12.84
N PRO A 587 -24.67 -5.88 -11.78
CA PRO A 587 -24.06 -7.20 -11.63
C PRO A 587 -24.49 -8.15 -12.74
N GLU A 588 -25.77 -8.12 -13.12
CA GLU A 588 -26.31 -9.01 -14.16
C GLU A 588 -25.61 -8.85 -15.52
N ARG A 589 -25.37 -7.60 -15.96
CA ARG A 589 -24.70 -7.33 -17.25
C ARG A 589 -23.23 -7.74 -17.20
N ALA A 590 -22.52 -7.38 -16.13
CA ALA A 590 -21.11 -7.71 -15.97
C ALA A 590 -20.90 -9.23 -15.91
N THR A 591 -21.69 -9.93 -15.09
CA THR A 591 -21.68 -11.39 -15.00
C THR A 591 -22.01 -12.02 -16.36
N GLY A 592 -23.03 -11.53 -17.06
CA GLY A 592 -23.39 -12.01 -18.40
C GLY A 592 -22.29 -11.86 -19.45
N LEU A 593 -21.52 -10.76 -19.43
CA LEU A 593 -20.38 -10.56 -20.31
C LEU A 593 -19.21 -11.48 -19.96
N ILE A 594 -18.86 -11.63 -18.68
CA ILE A 594 -17.78 -12.56 -18.28
C ILE A 594 -18.18 -14.02 -18.56
N THR A 595 -19.45 -14.39 -18.36
CA THR A 595 -19.96 -15.71 -18.77
C THR A 595 -19.86 -15.89 -20.29
N THR A 596 -20.14 -14.85 -21.10
CA THR A 596 -19.95 -14.92 -22.56
C THR A 596 -18.49 -15.16 -22.95
N LEU A 597 -17.54 -14.55 -22.23
CA LEU A 597 -16.11 -14.85 -22.40
C LEU A 597 -15.83 -16.33 -22.13
N LEU A 598 -16.31 -16.87 -21.01
CA LEU A 598 -16.09 -18.28 -20.66
C LEU A 598 -16.79 -19.26 -21.61
N ASP A 599 -17.93 -18.90 -22.20
CA ASP A 599 -18.62 -19.70 -23.23
C ASP A 599 -17.85 -19.70 -24.55
N THR A 600 -17.35 -18.54 -24.98
CA THR A 600 -16.67 -18.38 -26.29
C THR A 600 -15.20 -18.79 -26.25
N GLN A 601 -14.53 -18.62 -25.10
CA GLN A 601 -13.13 -18.97 -24.88
C GLN A 601 -12.97 -19.72 -23.53
N PRO A 602 -13.40 -20.98 -23.43
CA PRO A 602 -13.33 -21.75 -22.19
C PRO A 602 -11.94 -21.81 -21.56
N GLY A 603 -10.87 -21.73 -22.37
CA GLY A 603 -9.48 -21.73 -21.90
C GLY A 603 -9.08 -20.52 -21.03
N GLU A 604 -9.90 -19.47 -20.98
CA GLU A 604 -9.63 -18.26 -20.17
C GLU A 604 -10.10 -18.40 -18.70
N TRP A 605 -10.69 -19.55 -18.33
CA TRP A 605 -11.13 -19.79 -16.95
C TRP A 605 -10.04 -19.56 -15.87
N PRO A 606 -8.74 -19.88 -16.07
CA PRO A 606 -7.74 -19.63 -15.03
C PRO A 606 -7.53 -18.12 -14.79
N LEU A 607 -7.62 -17.33 -15.86
CA LEU A 607 -7.53 -15.86 -15.79
C LEU A 607 -8.73 -15.32 -15.00
N VAL A 608 -9.96 -15.75 -15.33
CA VAL A 608 -11.16 -15.31 -14.60
C VAL A 608 -11.10 -15.76 -13.13
N LEU A 609 -10.66 -16.99 -12.86
CA LEU A 609 -10.52 -17.51 -11.49
C LEU A 609 -9.52 -16.69 -10.67
N SER A 610 -8.39 -16.30 -11.26
CA SER A 610 -7.40 -15.44 -10.59
C SER A 610 -7.96 -14.07 -10.20
N VAL A 611 -8.76 -13.45 -11.09
CA VAL A 611 -9.42 -12.17 -10.77
C VAL A 611 -10.51 -12.37 -9.72
N ALA A 612 -11.27 -13.46 -9.80
CA ALA A 612 -12.29 -13.81 -8.82
C ALA A 612 -11.70 -14.05 -7.42
N ALA A 613 -10.53 -14.71 -7.31
CA ALA A 613 -9.82 -14.86 -6.03
C ALA A 613 -9.36 -13.52 -5.46
N ALA A 614 -8.83 -12.64 -6.32
CA ALA A 614 -8.29 -11.35 -5.90
C ALA A 614 -9.38 -10.35 -5.50
N VAL A 615 -10.46 -10.25 -6.26
CA VAL A 615 -11.44 -9.14 -6.19
C VAL A 615 -12.88 -9.60 -5.95
N GLY A 616 -13.21 -10.88 -6.18
CA GLY A 616 -14.57 -11.41 -6.03
C GLY A 616 -15.55 -10.89 -7.08
N GLY A 617 -16.77 -10.54 -6.65
CA GLY A 617 -17.81 -9.90 -7.46
C GLY A 617 -18.22 -10.66 -8.72
N ALA A 618 -18.48 -9.92 -9.81
CA ALA A 618 -19.00 -10.50 -11.05
C ALA A 618 -18.10 -11.61 -11.67
N ALA A 619 -16.78 -11.58 -11.42
CA ALA A 619 -15.91 -12.68 -11.83
C ALA A 619 -16.23 -13.97 -11.07
N ALA A 620 -16.38 -13.91 -9.74
CA ALA A 620 -16.78 -15.07 -8.94
C ALA A 620 -18.20 -15.55 -9.31
N ASP A 621 -19.15 -14.61 -9.45
CA ASP A 621 -20.52 -14.91 -9.85
C ASP A 621 -20.60 -15.58 -11.22
N SER A 622 -19.76 -15.16 -12.18
CA SER A 622 -19.73 -15.74 -13.53
C SER A 622 -19.24 -17.19 -13.53
N ILE A 623 -18.23 -17.52 -12.72
CA ILE A 623 -17.74 -18.88 -12.52
C ILE A 623 -18.83 -19.70 -11.82
N GLN A 624 -19.46 -19.14 -10.79
CA GLN A 624 -20.56 -19.81 -10.10
C GLN A 624 -21.72 -20.14 -11.06
N HIS A 625 -22.12 -19.18 -11.88
CA HIS A 625 -23.21 -19.31 -12.84
C HIS A 625 -22.90 -20.35 -13.92
N ILE A 626 -21.74 -20.27 -14.57
CA ILE A 626 -21.40 -21.21 -15.65
C ILE A 626 -21.20 -22.64 -15.11
N THR A 627 -20.60 -22.79 -13.93
CA THR A 627 -20.39 -24.10 -13.30
C THR A 627 -21.66 -24.71 -12.71
N ALA A 628 -22.77 -23.96 -12.63
CA ALA A 628 -24.08 -24.48 -12.27
C ALA A 628 -24.83 -25.08 -13.47
N ARG A 629 -24.47 -24.71 -14.71
CA ARG A 629 -25.16 -25.15 -15.94
C ARG A 629 -24.89 -26.60 -16.28
N SER A 630 -25.93 -27.36 -16.66
CA SER A 630 -25.77 -28.77 -17.06
C SER A 630 -24.81 -28.96 -18.24
N ASP A 631 -24.75 -28.00 -19.16
CA ASP A 631 -23.91 -27.98 -20.36
C ASP A 631 -22.57 -27.23 -20.16
N CYS A 632 -22.11 -27.07 -18.91
CA CYS A 632 -20.88 -26.35 -18.57
C CYS A 632 -19.67 -26.80 -19.43
N PRO A 633 -19.02 -25.88 -20.18
CA PRO A 633 -17.87 -26.20 -21.01
C PRO A 633 -16.55 -26.28 -20.21
N LEU A 634 -16.56 -25.94 -18.91
CA LEU A 634 -15.36 -25.80 -18.10
C LEU A 634 -14.97 -27.09 -17.35
N PRO A 635 -13.67 -27.32 -17.10
CA PRO A 635 -13.19 -28.50 -16.38
C PRO A 635 -13.44 -28.39 -14.87
N LEU A 636 -14.63 -28.79 -14.41
CA LEU A 636 -15.07 -28.66 -13.01
C LEU A 636 -14.06 -29.25 -11.99
N THR A 637 -13.50 -30.42 -12.27
CA THR A 637 -12.52 -31.07 -11.40
C THR A 637 -11.24 -30.26 -11.26
N GLU A 638 -10.73 -29.70 -12.36
CA GLU A 638 -9.51 -28.89 -12.36
C GLU A 638 -9.72 -27.57 -11.63
N ILE A 639 -10.84 -26.89 -11.90
CA ILE A 639 -11.23 -25.65 -11.20
C ILE A 639 -11.27 -25.89 -9.70
N SER A 640 -11.94 -26.97 -9.26
CA SER A 640 -12.09 -27.17 -7.83
C SER A 640 -10.79 -27.56 -7.12
N HIS A 641 -9.83 -28.18 -7.81
CA HIS A 641 -8.49 -28.39 -7.26
C HIS A 641 -7.67 -27.10 -7.16
N GLN A 642 -7.93 -26.11 -8.02
CA GLN A 642 -7.24 -24.83 -7.97
C GLN A 642 -7.81 -23.84 -6.95
N ILE A 643 -9.04 -24.04 -6.46
CA ILE A 643 -9.63 -23.19 -5.42
C ILE A 643 -9.13 -23.64 -4.03
N PRO A 644 -8.28 -22.85 -3.34
CA PRO A 644 -7.83 -23.18 -2.00
C PRO A 644 -9.00 -23.25 -1.03
N PHE A 645 -8.93 -24.14 -0.04
CA PHE A 645 -9.97 -24.23 1.00
C PHE A 645 -10.06 -22.97 1.88
N THR A 646 -8.98 -22.20 1.96
CA THR A 646 -8.87 -20.97 2.75
C THR A 646 -9.25 -19.70 2.00
N SER A 647 -9.56 -19.78 0.70
CA SER A 647 -9.92 -18.59 -0.08
C SER A 647 -11.26 -18.04 0.37
N THR A 648 -11.24 -16.81 0.88
CA THR A 648 -12.43 -16.16 1.46
C THR A 648 -13.46 -15.77 0.39
N GLY A 649 -13.00 -15.45 -0.81
CA GLY A 649 -13.87 -15.05 -1.93
C GLY A 649 -14.44 -16.21 -2.77
N LEU A 650 -13.89 -17.42 -2.67
CA LEU A 650 -14.23 -18.53 -3.59
C LEU A 650 -14.79 -19.79 -2.93
N TYR A 651 -14.94 -19.82 -1.60
CA TYR A 651 -15.40 -21.03 -0.90
C TYR A 651 -16.78 -21.50 -1.40
N ALA A 652 -17.72 -20.58 -1.65
CA ALA A 652 -19.06 -20.89 -2.12
C ALA A 652 -19.06 -21.52 -3.53
N VAL A 653 -18.22 -20.98 -4.42
CA VAL A 653 -18.01 -21.52 -5.77
C VAL A 653 -17.44 -22.93 -5.70
N GLY A 654 -16.38 -23.12 -4.91
CA GLY A 654 -15.77 -24.44 -4.72
C GLY A 654 -16.75 -25.48 -4.15
N LEU A 655 -17.54 -25.10 -3.14
CA LEU A 655 -18.52 -26.00 -2.53
C LEU A 655 -19.63 -26.38 -3.51
N GLN A 656 -20.11 -25.44 -4.32
CA GLN A 656 -21.09 -25.73 -5.38
C GLN A 656 -20.54 -26.75 -6.37
N ILE A 657 -19.32 -26.54 -6.87
CA ILE A 657 -18.68 -27.44 -7.83
C ILE A 657 -18.54 -28.83 -7.23
N ASP A 658 -18.14 -28.93 -5.97
CA ASP A 658 -17.91 -30.22 -5.31
C ASP A 658 -19.19 -30.99 -5.04
N ARG A 659 -20.26 -30.29 -4.64
CA ARG A 659 -21.59 -30.87 -4.50
C ARG A 659 -22.13 -31.38 -5.83
N ARG A 660 -21.88 -30.65 -6.92
CA ARG A 660 -22.26 -31.10 -8.27
C ARG A 660 -21.48 -32.34 -8.70
N LEU A 661 -20.16 -32.31 -8.57
CA LEU A 661 -19.31 -33.47 -8.86
C LEU A 661 -19.76 -34.68 -8.03
N LEU A 662 -20.15 -34.49 -6.78
CA LEU A 662 -20.66 -35.55 -5.91
C LEU A 662 -22.00 -36.10 -6.40
N ALA A 663 -22.93 -35.24 -6.82
CA ALA A 663 -24.20 -35.67 -7.40
C ALA A 663 -23.97 -36.47 -8.70
N ASP A 664 -23.09 -36.00 -9.57
CA ASP A 664 -22.72 -36.69 -10.80
C ASP A 664 -22.04 -38.04 -10.51
N ALA A 665 -21.16 -38.10 -9.51
CA ALA A 665 -20.52 -39.33 -9.07
C ALA A 665 -21.50 -40.34 -8.46
N ARG A 666 -22.56 -39.87 -7.78
CA ARG A 666 -23.63 -40.74 -7.25
C ARG A 666 -24.53 -41.30 -8.35
N ASN A 667 -24.76 -40.53 -9.41
CA ASN A 667 -25.61 -40.92 -10.54
C ASN A 667 -24.88 -41.81 -11.56
N ASN A 668 -23.56 -41.79 -11.57
CA ASN A 668 -22.73 -42.57 -12.49
C ASN A 668 -21.98 -43.69 -11.75
N THR A 669 -21.56 -44.71 -12.48
CA THR A 669 -20.71 -45.78 -11.93
C THR A 669 -19.28 -45.27 -11.77
N VAL A 670 -18.94 -44.77 -10.58
CA VAL A 670 -17.56 -44.40 -10.20
C VAL A 670 -16.96 -45.44 -9.26
N ALA A 671 -15.62 -45.49 -9.18
CA ALA A 671 -14.98 -46.35 -8.20
C ALA A 671 -15.33 -45.87 -6.77
N PRO A 672 -15.61 -46.77 -5.80
CA PRO A 672 -15.95 -46.35 -4.45
C PRO A 672 -14.85 -45.52 -3.77
N ALA A 673 -13.58 -45.74 -4.14
CA ALA A 673 -12.46 -44.95 -3.62
C ALA A 673 -12.53 -43.47 -4.07
N ASP A 674 -12.90 -43.23 -5.33
CA ASP A 674 -13.04 -41.88 -5.88
C ASP A 674 -14.24 -41.16 -5.25
N LEU A 675 -15.35 -41.88 -5.02
CA LEU A 675 -16.52 -41.36 -4.32
C LEU A 675 -16.17 -40.95 -2.88
N ALA A 676 -15.40 -41.77 -2.16
CA ALA A 676 -14.94 -41.46 -0.81
C ALA A 676 -14.04 -40.21 -0.78
N ALA A 677 -13.06 -40.12 -1.69
CA ALA A 677 -12.20 -38.95 -1.79
C ALA A 677 -12.99 -37.65 -2.08
N LEU A 678 -14.02 -37.74 -2.91
CA LEU A 678 -14.90 -36.60 -3.20
C LEU A 678 -15.76 -36.20 -2.00
N LEU A 679 -16.29 -37.17 -1.24
CA LEU A 679 -17.02 -36.91 0.01
C LEU A 679 -16.13 -36.25 1.07
N GLU A 680 -14.87 -36.67 1.21
CA GLU A 680 -13.90 -36.03 2.11
C GLU A 680 -13.67 -34.56 1.72
N ARG A 681 -13.56 -34.29 0.42
CA ARG A 681 -13.37 -32.94 -0.12
C ARG A 681 -14.58 -32.04 0.09
N VAL A 682 -15.79 -32.57 -0.15
CA VAL A 682 -17.06 -31.89 0.15
C VAL A 682 -17.14 -31.59 1.65
N SER A 683 -16.84 -32.56 2.50
CA SER A 683 -16.82 -32.39 3.96
C SER A 683 -15.90 -31.26 4.40
N ALA A 684 -14.68 -31.20 3.84
CA ALA A 684 -13.75 -30.12 4.12
C ALA A 684 -14.33 -28.75 3.72
N ARG A 685 -14.90 -28.60 2.51
CA ARG A 685 -15.52 -27.34 2.08
C ARG A 685 -16.75 -26.96 2.92
N GLU A 686 -17.57 -27.91 3.32
CA GLU A 686 -18.73 -27.69 4.20
C GLU A 686 -18.30 -27.17 5.57
N MET A 687 -17.22 -27.71 6.13
CA MET A 687 -16.63 -27.23 7.38
C MET A 687 -16.19 -25.76 7.26
N TYR A 688 -15.48 -25.37 6.19
CA TYR A 688 -15.07 -23.97 5.97
C TYR A 688 -16.26 -23.04 5.71
N ALA A 689 -17.35 -23.54 5.12
CA ALA A 689 -18.60 -22.80 4.95
C ALA A 689 -19.44 -22.71 6.23
N GLY A 690 -19.02 -23.36 7.32
CA GLY A 690 -19.74 -23.40 8.60
C GLY A 690 -20.86 -24.45 8.69
N ASP A 691 -21.05 -25.27 7.66
CA ASP A 691 -22.03 -26.37 7.62
C ASP A 691 -21.45 -27.62 8.30
N ARG A 692 -21.38 -27.58 9.64
CA ARG A 692 -20.80 -28.66 10.44
C ARG A 692 -21.56 -29.98 10.33
N ASP A 693 -22.88 -29.91 10.21
CA ASP A 693 -23.74 -31.09 10.09
C ASP A 693 -23.58 -31.76 8.72
N GLY A 694 -23.54 -30.97 7.63
CA GLY A 694 -23.21 -31.45 6.30
C GLY A 694 -21.84 -32.10 6.26
N ALA A 695 -20.83 -31.41 6.82
CA ALA A 695 -19.47 -31.91 6.89
C ALA A 695 -19.38 -33.27 7.61
N LEU A 696 -20.06 -33.40 8.76
CA LEU A 696 -20.15 -34.65 9.52
C LEU A 696 -20.82 -35.77 8.72
N SER A 697 -21.92 -35.48 8.03
CA SER A 697 -22.62 -36.44 7.18
C SER A 697 -21.72 -36.96 6.06
N SER A 698 -21.07 -36.05 5.33
CA SER A 698 -20.20 -36.37 4.20
C SER A 698 -19.00 -37.23 4.61
N ILE A 699 -18.30 -36.88 5.70
CA ILE A 699 -17.16 -37.67 6.18
C ILE A 699 -17.57 -39.03 6.76
N THR A 700 -18.76 -39.12 7.38
CA THR A 700 -19.28 -40.40 7.88
C THR A 700 -19.52 -41.38 6.74
N GLU A 701 -20.11 -40.93 5.62
CA GLU A 701 -20.30 -41.74 4.42
C GLU A 701 -18.96 -42.18 3.82
N ALA A 702 -17.98 -41.27 3.72
CA ALA A 702 -16.63 -41.59 3.24
C ALA A 702 -15.97 -42.70 4.08
N VAL A 703 -16.01 -42.59 5.41
CA VAL A 703 -15.49 -43.62 6.33
C VAL A 703 -16.17 -44.96 6.11
N GLN A 704 -17.50 -45.00 5.92
CA GLN A 704 -18.21 -46.26 5.66
C GLN A 704 -17.80 -46.92 4.34
N ILE A 705 -17.52 -46.13 3.30
CA ILE A 705 -17.00 -46.64 2.03
C ILE A 705 -15.56 -47.15 2.20
N ARG A 706 -14.68 -46.34 2.81
CA ARG A 706 -13.29 -46.72 3.08
C ARG A 706 -13.19 -47.95 3.97
N ARG A 707 -14.10 -48.13 4.93
CA ARG A 707 -14.16 -49.32 5.78
C ARG A 707 -14.48 -50.58 4.98
N ARG A 708 -15.43 -50.54 4.05
CA ARG A 708 -15.73 -51.66 3.14
C ARG A 708 -14.56 -51.97 2.20
N LEU A 709 -13.92 -50.93 1.66
CA LEU A 709 -12.74 -51.08 0.81
C LEU A 709 -11.56 -51.71 1.57
N ALA A 710 -11.29 -51.26 2.80
CA ALA A 710 -10.25 -51.80 3.66
C ALA A 710 -10.55 -53.24 4.11
N GLN A 711 -11.82 -53.62 4.28
CA GLN A 711 -12.19 -55.03 4.54
C GLN A 711 -11.88 -55.93 3.34
N ALA A 712 -12.10 -55.44 2.11
CA ALA A 712 -11.83 -56.19 0.89
C ALA A 712 -10.33 -56.23 0.53
N ASN A 713 -9.63 -55.11 0.69
CA ASN A 713 -8.20 -55.00 0.44
C ASN A 713 -7.53 -54.08 1.48
N PRO A 714 -7.17 -54.64 2.65
CA PRO A 714 -6.56 -53.86 3.72
C PRO A 714 -5.26 -53.18 3.29
N ALA A 715 -4.41 -53.88 2.52
CA ALA A 715 -3.10 -53.35 2.13
C ALA A 715 -3.21 -52.05 1.29
N ALA A 716 -4.27 -51.90 0.49
CA ALA A 716 -4.49 -50.72 -0.33
C ALA A 716 -5.20 -49.57 0.39
N TYR A 717 -6.18 -49.87 1.25
CA TYR A 717 -7.14 -48.85 1.72
C TYR A 717 -7.13 -48.58 3.23
N LEU A 718 -6.34 -49.33 4.02
CA LEU A 718 -6.19 -49.06 5.44
C LEU A 718 -5.63 -47.64 5.73
N PRO A 719 -4.65 -47.12 4.96
CA PRO A 719 -4.16 -45.74 5.16
C PRO A 719 -5.27 -44.70 4.99
N ASP A 720 -6.04 -44.80 3.90
CA ASP A 720 -7.12 -43.84 3.60
C ASP A 720 -8.26 -43.93 4.63
N LEU A 721 -8.58 -45.13 5.12
CA LEU A 721 -9.55 -45.31 6.21
C LEU A 721 -9.07 -44.62 7.49
N ALA A 722 -7.80 -44.80 7.86
CA ALA A 722 -7.23 -44.20 9.06
C ALA A 722 -7.26 -42.66 9.00
N MET A 723 -6.93 -42.09 7.83
CA MET A 723 -7.01 -40.65 7.58
C MET A 723 -8.47 -40.15 7.68
N SER A 724 -9.41 -40.86 7.06
CA SER A 724 -10.84 -40.51 7.11
C SER A 724 -11.40 -40.53 8.53
N LEU A 725 -11.00 -41.51 9.34
CA LEU A 725 -11.39 -41.63 10.75
C LEU A 725 -10.82 -40.49 11.61
N ASN A 726 -9.58 -40.07 11.34
CA ASN A 726 -8.98 -38.89 11.97
C ASN A 726 -9.79 -37.63 11.66
N ASN A 727 -10.18 -37.43 10.40
CA ASN A 727 -11.01 -36.29 9.97
C ASN A 727 -12.42 -36.37 10.57
N LEU A 728 -13.04 -37.56 10.62
CA LEU A 728 -14.33 -37.78 11.27
C LEU A 728 -14.29 -37.40 12.76
N CYS A 729 -13.23 -37.77 13.48
CA CYS A 729 -13.04 -37.37 14.87
C CYS A 729 -13.08 -35.85 15.05
N VAL A 730 -12.41 -35.10 14.17
CA VAL A 730 -12.40 -33.62 14.24
C VAL A 730 -13.82 -33.07 14.08
N GLN A 731 -14.60 -33.59 13.12
CA GLN A 731 -15.99 -33.14 12.90
C GLN A 731 -16.93 -33.52 14.05
N GLN A 732 -16.80 -34.74 14.59
CA GLN A 732 -17.57 -35.18 15.76
C GLN A 732 -17.27 -34.32 16.99
N SER A 733 -15.98 -34.01 17.23
CA SER A 733 -15.58 -33.12 18.33
C SER A 733 -16.17 -31.71 18.16
N GLY A 734 -16.16 -31.18 16.93
CA GLY A 734 -16.72 -29.85 16.60
C GLY A 734 -18.25 -29.74 16.69
N THR A 735 -18.96 -30.86 16.63
CA THR A 735 -20.43 -30.97 16.82
C THR A 735 -20.81 -31.38 18.25
N GLY A 736 -19.82 -31.69 19.10
CA GLY A 736 -20.01 -32.03 20.51
C GLY A 736 -20.14 -33.52 20.82
N ASP A 737 -20.06 -34.41 19.82
CA ASP A 737 -20.04 -35.86 19.99
C ASP A 737 -18.65 -36.34 20.43
N ARG A 738 -18.34 -36.14 21.72
CA ARG A 738 -17.03 -36.48 22.30
C ARG A 738 -16.76 -37.98 22.32
N ASP A 739 -17.79 -38.80 22.56
CA ASP A 739 -17.65 -40.25 22.65
C ASP A 739 -17.42 -40.86 21.26
N GLY A 740 -18.16 -40.39 20.25
CA GLY A 740 -17.93 -40.78 18.86
C GLY A 740 -16.56 -40.34 18.36
N ALA A 741 -16.13 -39.11 18.68
CA ALA A 741 -14.80 -38.61 18.33
C ALA A 741 -13.69 -39.50 18.91
N LEU A 742 -13.80 -39.85 20.20
CA LEU A 742 -12.84 -40.72 20.89
C LEU A 742 -12.79 -42.13 20.27
N ALA A 743 -13.94 -42.69 19.90
CA ALA A 743 -14.01 -43.99 19.23
C ALA A 743 -13.31 -43.95 17.85
N SER A 744 -13.65 -42.96 17.02
CA SER A 744 -13.09 -42.81 15.67
C SER A 744 -11.57 -42.64 15.69
N ILE A 745 -11.04 -41.79 16.58
CA ILE A 745 -9.59 -41.55 16.64
C ILE A 745 -8.82 -42.74 17.24
N THR A 746 -9.45 -43.49 18.15
CA THR A 746 -8.86 -44.73 18.68
C THR A 746 -8.70 -45.77 17.57
N GLU A 747 -9.73 -45.96 16.72
CA GLU A 747 -9.65 -46.84 15.54
C GLU A 747 -8.56 -46.36 14.56
N ALA A 748 -8.48 -45.05 14.28
CA ALA A 748 -7.43 -44.49 13.43
C ALA A 748 -6.01 -44.79 13.95
N VAL A 749 -5.76 -44.57 15.25
CA VAL A 749 -4.47 -44.86 15.90
C VAL A 749 -4.14 -46.35 15.81
N GLU A 750 -5.09 -47.25 16.01
CA GLU A 750 -4.84 -48.69 15.84
C GLU A 750 -4.42 -49.05 14.41
N HIS A 751 -5.06 -48.44 13.40
CA HIS A 751 -4.69 -48.64 12.01
C HIS A 751 -3.30 -48.09 11.71
N TYR A 752 -3.01 -46.85 12.11
CA TYR A 752 -1.69 -46.25 11.92
C TYR A 752 -0.59 -46.98 12.69
N ARG A 753 -0.86 -47.58 13.87
CA ARG A 753 0.11 -48.45 14.56
C ARG A 753 0.45 -49.69 13.74
N ARG A 754 -0.54 -50.36 13.15
CA ARG A 754 -0.30 -51.53 12.27
C ARG A 754 0.48 -51.13 11.01
N LEU A 755 0.12 -49.99 10.40
CA LEU A 755 0.80 -49.45 9.23
C LEU A 755 2.26 -49.06 9.54
N ALA A 756 2.50 -48.39 10.67
CA ALA A 756 3.84 -48.00 11.11
C ALA A 756 4.71 -49.20 11.51
N GLN A 757 4.12 -50.33 11.95
CA GLN A 757 4.88 -51.57 12.16
C GLN A 757 5.38 -52.16 10.83
N ALA A 758 4.58 -52.07 9.76
CA ALA A 758 4.94 -52.58 8.44
C ALA A 758 5.87 -51.64 7.67
N ASN A 759 5.64 -50.33 7.75
CA ASN A 759 6.46 -49.30 7.11
C ASN A 759 6.56 -48.06 8.02
N PRO A 760 7.51 -48.06 8.98
CA PRO A 760 7.66 -46.96 9.93
C PRO A 760 7.92 -45.61 9.26
N ALA A 761 8.78 -45.58 8.24
CA ALA A 761 9.17 -44.34 7.57
C ALA A 761 7.98 -43.63 6.91
N ALA A 762 7.02 -44.38 6.38
CA ALA A 762 5.84 -43.80 5.75
C ALA A 762 4.77 -43.32 6.75
N TYR A 763 4.55 -44.06 7.84
CA TYR A 763 3.32 -43.88 8.66
C TYR A 763 3.56 -43.41 10.10
N LEU A 764 4.81 -43.31 10.56
CA LEU A 764 5.10 -42.68 11.86
C LEU A 764 4.62 -41.21 11.95
N PRO A 765 4.73 -40.37 10.90
CA PRO A 765 4.19 -39.01 10.95
C PRO A 765 2.67 -38.96 11.21
N ASP A 766 1.90 -39.77 10.48
CA ASP A 766 0.45 -39.82 10.61
C ASP A 766 0.00 -40.44 11.93
N LEU A 767 0.74 -41.45 12.42
CA LEU A 767 0.52 -42.01 13.75
C LEU A 767 0.70 -40.95 14.84
N ALA A 768 1.78 -40.15 14.76
CA ALA A 768 2.02 -39.08 15.72
C ALA A 768 0.90 -38.04 15.71
N MET A 769 0.44 -37.61 14.53
CA MET A 769 -0.69 -36.69 14.40
C MET A 769 -1.97 -37.28 15.03
N SER A 770 -2.28 -38.55 14.74
CA SER A 770 -3.47 -39.22 15.27
C SER A 770 -3.42 -39.38 16.80
N LEU A 771 -2.23 -39.62 17.37
CA LEU A 771 -2.01 -39.68 18.82
C LEU A 771 -2.20 -38.33 19.53
N ILE A 772 -1.88 -37.21 18.87
CA ILE A 772 -2.17 -35.86 19.37
C ILE A 772 -3.69 -35.66 19.46
N ASN A 773 -4.41 -36.00 18.39
CA ASN A 773 -5.87 -35.90 18.36
C ASN A 773 -6.52 -36.82 19.40
N LEU A 774 -6.00 -38.04 19.58
CA LEU A 774 -6.43 -38.97 20.63
C LEU A 774 -6.23 -38.35 22.03
N SER A 775 -5.07 -37.75 22.29
CA SER A 775 -4.79 -37.03 23.54
C SER A 775 -5.80 -35.91 23.81
N VAL A 776 -6.19 -35.16 22.77
CA VAL A 776 -7.23 -34.14 22.86
C VAL A 776 -8.58 -34.72 23.28
N GLN A 777 -9.03 -35.80 22.63
CA GLN A 777 -10.32 -36.41 22.97
C GLN A 777 -10.32 -37.09 24.35
N GLN A 778 -9.24 -37.79 24.73
CA GLN A 778 -9.08 -38.39 26.06
C GLN A 778 -9.14 -37.33 27.16
N SER A 779 -8.44 -36.20 26.99
CA SER A 779 -8.51 -35.13 27.97
C SER A 779 -9.90 -34.48 28.02
N GLY A 780 -10.59 -34.36 26.89
CA GLY A 780 -11.96 -33.82 26.82
C GLY A 780 -13.01 -34.71 27.49
N THR A 781 -12.74 -36.01 27.60
CA THR A 781 -13.57 -37.00 28.31
C THR A 781 -13.12 -37.25 29.76
N GLY A 782 -12.02 -36.64 30.19
CA GLY A 782 -11.51 -36.68 31.57
C GLY A 782 -10.40 -37.72 31.82
N ASP A 783 -10.01 -38.51 30.82
CA ASP A 783 -8.90 -39.45 30.87
C ASP A 783 -7.56 -38.70 30.72
N ARG A 784 -7.10 -38.06 31.79
CA ARG A 784 -5.87 -37.26 31.80
C ARG A 784 -4.61 -38.12 31.64
N ASP A 785 -4.60 -39.30 32.23
CA ASP A 785 -3.45 -40.20 32.19
C ASP A 785 -3.27 -40.82 30.80
N GLY A 786 -4.36 -41.28 30.19
CA GLY A 786 -4.35 -41.73 28.80
C GLY A 786 -3.96 -40.60 27.84
N ALA A 787 -4.49 -39.40 28.04
CA ALA A 787 -4.12 -38.24 27.24
C ALA A 787 -2.62 -37.91 27.33
N LEU A 788 -2.03 -37.99 28.52
CA LEU A 788 -0.60 -37.78 28.74
C LEU A 788 0.24 -38.89 28.06
N ALA A 789 -0.19 -40.14 28.16
CA ALA A 789 0.49 -41.26 27.50
C ALA A 789 0.50 -41.10 25.97
N SER A 790 -0.63 -40.78 25.36
CA SER A 790 -0.76 -40.59 23.90
C SER A 790 0.11 -39.46 23.38
N ILE A 791 0.11 -38.28 24.02
CA ILE A 791 0.95 -37.16 23.58
C ILE A 791 2.44 -37.42 23.81
N THR A 792 2.80 -38.17 24.85
CA THR A 792 4.19 -38.58 25.11
C THR A 792 4.70 -39.50 24.00
N GLU A 793 3.90 -40.47 23.57
CA GLU A 793 4.22 -41.33 22.42
C GLU A 793 4.39 -40.50 21.13
N ALA A 794 3.49 -39.55 20.86
CA ALA A 794 3.58 -38.66 19.70
C ALA A 794 4.88 -37.84 19.68
N VAL A 795 5.26 -37.24 20.83
CA VAL A 795 6.51 -36.48 20.96
C VAL A 795 7.74 -37.37 20.74
N GLN A 796 7.74 -38.60 21.27
CA GLN A 796 8.85 -39.54 21.03
C GLN A 796 8.99 -39.93 19.56
N ILE A 797 7.87 -40.06 18.83
CA ILE A 797 7.90 -40.29 17.39
C ILE A 797 8.45 -39.05 16.67
N ARG A 798 7.90 -37.85 16.93
CA ARG A 798 8.33 -36.60 16.29
C ARG A 798 9.78 -36.26 16.60
N ARG A 799 10.29 -36.59 17.80
CA ARG A 799 11.70 -36.40 18.16
C ARG A 799 12.62 -37.29 17.33
N ARG A 800 12.26 -38.55 17.10
CA ARG A 800 13.01 -39.46 16.19
C ARG A 800 12.98 -38.94 14.75
N LEU A 801 11.81 -38.57 14.26
CA LEU A 801 11.66 -38.03 12.90
C LEU A 801 12.46 -36.73 12.70
N ALA A 802 12.45 -35.83 13.69
CA ALA A 802 13.22 -34.59 13.65
C ALA A 802 14.74 -34.80 13.81
N GLN A 803 15.19 -35.90 14.39
CA GLN A 803 16.62 -36.27 14.39
C GLN A 803 17.07 -36.67 12.98
N ASP A 804 16.24 -37.42 12.25
CA ASP A 804 16.55 -37.89 10.90
C ASP A 804 16.38 -36.80 9.83
N ASN A 805 15.31 -36.01 9.93
CA ASN A 805 15.02 -34.89 9.05
C ASN A 805 14.47 -33.68 9.83
N PRO A 806 15.37 -32.86 10.42
CA PRO A 806 14.97 -31.69 11.19
C PRO A 806 14.11 -30.73 10.37
N ALA A 807 14.49 -30.44 9.11
CA ALA A 807 13.80 -29.46 8.29
C ALA A 807 12.32 -29.79 8.06
N ALA A 808 11.98 -31.09 7.94
CA ALA A 808 10.61 -31.53 7.74
C ALA A 808 9.79 -31.60 9.04
N TYR A 809 10.41 -31.98 10.18
CA TYR A 809 9.66 -32.42 11.36
C TYR A 809 9.85 -31.59 12.63
N LEU A 810 10.75 -30.60 12.63
CA LEU A 810 10.91 -29.68 13.75
C LEU A 810 9.63 -28.90 14.10
N PRO A 811 8.84 -28.38 13.12
CA PRO A 811 7.60 -27.66 13.43
C PRO A 811 6.60 -28.54 14.18
N ASP A 812 6.40 -29.76 13.70
CA ASP A 812 5.46 -30.70 14.31
C ASP A 812 5.93 -31.20 15.69
N LEU A 813 7.25 -31.32 15.90
CA LEU A 813 7.81 -31.61 17.22
C LEU A 813 7.51 -30.48 18.20
N ALA A 814 7.73 -29.23 17.79
CA ALA A 814 7.46 -28.05 18.63
C ALA A 814 5.98 -27.96 19.03
N MET A 815 5.07 -28.17 18.07
CA MET A 815 3.62 -28.23 18.33
C MET A 815 3.29 -29.35 19.33
N SER A 816 3.88 -30.53 19.16
CA SER A 816 3.65 -31.69 20.02
C SER A 816 4.15 -31.45 21.45
N LEU A 817 5.29 -30.76 21.61
CA LEU A 817 5.86 -30.38 22.90
C LEU A 817 4.99 -29.33 23.63
N ASN A 818 4.45 -28.36 22.92
CA ASN A 818 3.48 -27.40 23.47
C ASN A 818 2.22 -28.13 23.98
N ASN A 819 1.70 -29.09 23.22
CA ASN A 819 0.56 -29.90 23.64
C ASN A 819 0.90 -30.83 24.83
N LEU A 820 2.11 -31.42 24.84
CA LEU A 820 2.60 -32.23 25.96
C LEU A 820 2.66 -31.41 27.25
N SER A 821 3.19 -30.18 27.16
CA SER A 821 3.26 -29.25 28.28
C SER A 821 1.88 -28.98 28.90
N ASN A 822 0.88 -28.71 28.06
CA ASN A 822 -0.49 -28.52 28.51
C ASN A 822 -1.06 -29.76 29.24
N ARG A 823 -0.74 -30.98 28.77
CA ARG A 823 -1.16 -32.22 29.42
C ARG A 823 -0.45 -32.45 30.75
N GLN A 824 0.86 -32.22 30.82
CA GLN A 824 1.65 -32.33 32.05
C GLN A 824 1.17 -31.33 33.12
N SER A 825 0.87 -30.09 32.71
CA SER A 825 0.29 -29.08 33.60
C SER A 825 -1.07 -29.55 34.15
N GLY A 826 -1.91 -30.13 33.29
CA GLY A 826 -3.21 -30.67 33.67
C GLY A 826 -3.18 -31.87 34.63
N THR A 827 -2.07 -32.63 34.65
CA THR A 827 -1.83 -33.71 35.63
C THR A 827 -1.05 -33.26 36.87
N GLY A 828 -0.60 -32.00 36.90
CA GLY A 828 0.13 -31.42 38.03
C GLY A 828 1.66 -31.51 37.94
N ASP A 829 2.21 -32.08 36.86
CA ASP A 829 3.65 -32.11 36.56
C ASP A 829 4.11 -30.76 35.97
N ARG A 830 4.25 -29.77 36.86
CA ARG A 830 4.61 -28.40 36.47
C ARG A 830 6.04 -28.29 35.94
N ASP A 831 6.97 -29.05 36.51
CA ASP A 831 8.38 -29.01 36.11
C ASP A 831 8.57 -29.64 34.73
N GLY A 832 7.92 -30.78 34.47
CA GLY A 832 7.89 -31.39 33.15
C GLY A 832 7.20 -30.51 32.12
N ALA A 833 6.08 -29.86 32.49
CA ALA A 833 5.39 -28.93 31.62
C ALA A 833 6.29 -27.75 31.21
N LEU A 834 7.00 -27.16 32.17
CA LEU A 834 7.91 -26.04 31.93
C LEU A 834 9.08 -26.45 31.00
N ALA A 835 9.63 -27.64 31.19
CA ALA A 835 10.68 -28.17 30.31
C ALA A 835 10.18 -28.34 28.87
N SER A 836 9.02 -28.98 28.68
CA SER A 836 8.44 -29.22 27.35
C SER A 836 8.12 -27.93 26.60
N ILE A 837 7.53 -26.92 27.26
CA ILE A 837 7.19 -25.66 26.59
C ILE A 837 8.43 -24.83 26.26
N THR A 838 9.47 -24.90 27.10
CA THR A 838 10.75 -24.23 26.84
C THR A 838 11.41 -24.81 25.58
N GLU A 839 11.44 -26.14 25.45
CA GLU A 839 11.93 -26.83 24.23
C GLU A 839 11.11 -26.43 22.99
N ALA A 840 9.77 -26.36 23.10
CA ALA A 840 8.90 -25.91 22.01
C ALA A 840 9.23 -24.47 21.55
N VAL A 841 9.38 -23.55 22.49
CA VAL A 841 9.76 -22.15 22.22
C VAL A 841 11.13 -22.06 21.52
N GLU A 842 12.11 -22.84 21.95
CA GLU A 842 13.43 -22.88 21.29
C GLU A 842 13.37 -23.38 19.85
N HIS A 843 12.50 -24.36 19.57
CA HIS A 843 12.26 -24.84 18.21
C HIS A 843 11.54 -23.79 17.36
N TYR A 844 10.45 -23.22 17.84
CA TYR A 844 9.70 -22.18 17.12
C TYR A 844 10.53 -20.92 16.91
N ARG A 845 11.41 -20.54 17.86
CA ARG A 845 12.31 -19.40 17.69
C ARG A 845 13.29 -19.63 16.54
N ARG A 846 13.85 -20.84 16.40
CA ARG A 846 14.70 -21.21 15.26
C ARG A 846 13.93 -21.25 13.94
N LEU A 847 12.72 -21.79 13.94
CA LEU A 847 11.87 -21.86 12.74
C LEU A 847 11.45 -20.46 12.27
N ALA A 848 11.04 -19.60 13.19
CA ALA A 848 10.62 -18.25 12.89
C ALA A 848 11.79 -17.36 12.43
N GLN A 849 13.06 -17.69 12.74
CA GLN A 849 14.23 -17.04 12.15
C GLN A 849 14.38 -17.37 10.66
N ALA A 850 14.02 -18.59 10.24
CA ALA A 850 14.13 -19.04 8.86
C ALA A 850 12.92 -18.66 8.00
N ASN A 851 11.71 -18.73 8.56
CA ASN A 851 10.46 -18.35 7.89
C ASN A 851 9.49 -17.71 8.90
N PRO A 852 9.56 -16.37 9.08
CA PRO A 852 8.70 -15.70 10.04
C PRO A 852 7.21 -15.86 9.76
N ALA A 853 6.80 -15.83 8.49
CA ALA A 853 5.39 -15.87 8.07
C ALA A 853 4.65 -17.09 8.60
N ALA A 854 5.35 -18.22 8.52
CA ALA A 854 4.80 -19.51 8.85
C ALA A 854 4.77 -19.77 10.36
N TYR A 855 5.73 -19.23 11.13
CA TYR A 855 6.02 -19.74 12.48
C TYR A 855 5.99 -18.69 13.60
N LEU A 856 5.85 -17.40 13.30
CA LEU A 856 5.64 -16.39 14.33
C LEU A 856 4.36 -16.61 15.15
N PRO A 857 3.19 -16.91 14.55
CA PRO A 857 1.97 -17.15 15.32
C PRO A 857 2.13 -18.30 16.33
N ASP A 858 2.79 -19.38 15.92
CA ASP A 858 3.04 -20.54 16.79
C ASP A 858 4.07 -20.24 17.90
N LEU A 859 5.08 -19.41 17.60
CA LEU A 859 6.03 -18.92 18.58
C LEU A 859 5.34 -18.07 19.65
N ALA A 860 4.51 -17.10 19.24
CA ALA A 860 3.74 -16.23 20.14
C ALA A 860 2.81 -17.06 21.04
N MET A 861 2.09 -18.02 20.46
CA MET A 861 1.25 -18.95 21.23
C MET A 861 2.05 -19.75 22.26
N SER A 862 3.22 -20.27 21.88
CA SER A 862 4.09 -21.06 22.77
C SER A 862 4.70 -20.19 23.88
N LEU A 863 5.07 -18.95 23.58
CA LEU A 863 5.57 -17.97 24.56
C LEU A 863 4.48 -17.56 25.56
N ASN A 864 3.24 -17.39 25.11
CA ASN A 864 2.10 -17.17 26.00
C ASN A 864 1.88 -18.37 26.94
N ASN A 865 1.99 -19.61 26.44
CA ASN A 865 1.88 -20.80 27.28
C ASN A 865 3.05 -20.94 28.27
N LEU A 866 4.27 -20.60 27.85
CA LEU A 866 5.45 -20.53 28.71
C LEU A 866 5.25 -19.51 29.84
N SER A 867 4.77 -18.31 29.50
CA SER A 867 4.48 -17.25 30.47
C SER A 867 3.46 -17.68 31.51
N ASN A 868 2.37 -18.32 31.07
CA ASN A 868 1.35 -18.86 31.98
C ASN A 868 1.93 -19.88 32.95
N LEU A 869 2.80 -20.77 32.48
CA LEU A 869 3.44 -21.78 33.33
C LEU A 869 4.45 -21.17 34.31
N GLN A 870 5.29 -20.24 33.87
CA GLN A 870 6.23 -19.51 34.71
C GLN A 870 5.49 -18.72 35.82
N SER A 871 4.36 -18.10 35.48
CA SER A 871 3.51 -17.40 36.45
C SER A 871 2.97 -18.35 37.52
N VAL A 872 2.51 -19.54 37.12
CA VAL A 872 1.99 -20.57 38.03
C VAL A 872 3.08 -21.22 38.89
N THR A 873 4.32 -21.32 38.39
CA THR A 873 5.48 -21.83 39.16
C THR A 873 6.19 -20.76 40.00
N GLY A 874 5.81 -19.49 39.86
CA GLY A 874 6.28 -18.37 40.68
C GLY A 874 7.40 -17.52 40.05
N ASP A 875 7.81 -17.81 38.82
CA ASP A 875 8.77 -17.03 38.04
C ASP A 875 8.05 -15.89 37.30
N ARG A 876 7.74 -14.81 38.04
CA ARG A 876 7.00 -13.67 37.50
C ARG A 876 7.80 -12.84 36.50
N ASP A 877 9.12 -12.76 36.68
CA ASP A 877 9.99 -11.97 35.80
C ASP A 877 10.16 -12.69 34.46
N GLY A 878 10.37 -14.02 34.48
CA GLY A 878 10.37 -14.84 33.27
C GLY A 878 9.02 -14.79 32.55
N ALA A 879 7.91 -14.89 33.29
CA ALA A 879 6.58 -14.79 32.72
C ALA A 879 6.34 -13.45 31.99
N LEU A 880 6.75 -12.33 32.60
CA LEU A 880 6.65 -11.00 31.98
C LEU A 880 7.51 -10.90 30.72
N ALA A 881 8.73 -11.43 30.75
CA ALA A 881 9.61 -11.44 29.57
C ALA A 881 9.00 -12.23 28.41
N SER A 882 8.50 -13.46 28.67
CA SER A 882 7.91 -14.30 27.63
C SER A 882 6.61 -13.73 27.06
N ILE A 883 5.74 -13.12 27.87
CA ILE A 883 4.52 -12.49 27.33
C ILE A 883 4.83 -11.20 26.57
N THR A 884 5.89 -10.46 26.95
CA THR A 884 6.34 -9.29 26.20
C THR A 884 6.86 -9.70 24.82
N GLU A 885 7.72 -10.73 24.75
CA GLU A 885 8.18 -11.30 23.48
C GLU A 885 7.00 -11.83 22.63
N ALA A 886 5.99 -12.44 23.26
CA ALA A 886 4.80 -12.92 22.56
C ALA A 886 3.98 -11.80 21.91
N VAL A 887 3.91 -10.61 22.53
CA VAL A 887 3.16 -9.45 22.01
C VAL A 887 3.93 -8.70 20.92
N GLU A 888 5.26 -8.85 20.89
CA GLU A 888 6.13 -8.33 19.82
C GLU A 888 6.07 -9.15 18.51
N HIS A 889 5.35 -10.28 18.51
CA HIS A 889 5.20 -11.21 17.40
C HIS A 889 3.74 -11.28 16.93
#